data_AF-A0A9W6SU15-F1
#
_entry.id   AF-A0A9W6SU15-F1
#
_cell.length_a   1.000
_cell.length_b   1.000
_cell.length_c   1.000
_cell.angle_alpha   90.00
_cell.angle_beta   90.00
_cell.angle_gamma   90.00
#
_symmetry.space_group_name_H-M   'P 1'
#
loop_
_entity.id
_entity.type
_entity.pdbx_description
1 polymer ?
#
loop_
_entity_poly.entity_id
_entity_poly.type
_entity_poly.pdbx_seq_one_letter_code
_entity_poly.pdbx_strand_id
1 'polypeptide(L)'
;MNQSSGSVHSRHSIFTNTHALNTSGNHKETIDSICSSIHTKKIRIGIKPNNQIINQFSSNNTELSSLDNLFENYFKIGYNFLILSISNSNYRKICKNYLENFKKNIADLNFLNVPLPNKEDLNYCNTNQSLTNKLIGITSSWIELDSEDPLINEFSLQVITNEINYSTFLGIEDILISPPNSLNNLLIYSNNLNSLLSKFPTIRFSIRLPFCETNTSNNNLSNLESRTVSLNNTYSVNTLTNNGDNINKSDDIDYLSTWEIWNKIRISCNYNQNLYVSLASPNSFEPKLPEYLIDRWCIEPIKFYLISSSRFIPNQKKFPVLSKSNQLVFWKIIQKNALSPPGIVLYGTEIEFKELIASAGKKVTTNNQACSPIKHNSINMNRVSIISDNSESSSSSGNSTSLRFASPSIDQNSDTAQQTTFKKSSFSLSSPNFPSRSINSNSTPVSSCVNISLNNEVYNLEDLSYFEYIKYLIKSSFSNNQLLPIENYNINSLLANKLSEGALQVPLQPLNNNLTNLTYQIFEHDSTKYYCYENAIFQAISDLIEIPRFKQVTYHNETTKFDHKNCLNILVVGPGRGLLIDKVLGCLKDLDLNLSRVNIIAIEKNPNVIIHLHEKNKNHWMNKVKILNQDIRNWNGLIANLNFNDNIINGFSNNNKFHLIISELLGSFGCNELSPECIDSTTKFTDLKNCIFIPQSYSSYIAPVISPQLYKKISIFNDFSKFHNMFPFKYFQ
;
A
#
# COMPACT_ATOMS: atom_id res chain seq x y z
N MET A 1 -55.76 1.13 55.50
CA MET A 1 -56.64 2.17 54.92
C MET A 1 -56.31 3.46 55.68
N ASN A 2 -55.48 4.39 55.22
CA ASN A 2 -55.22 4.91 53.89
C ASN A 2 -53.71 4.97 53.57
N GLN A 3 -53.39 4.68 52.32
CA GLN A 3 -52.04 4.57 51.78
C GLN A 3 -51.46 5.91 51.29
N SER A 4 -50.13 5.98 51.36
CA SER A 4 -49.14 6.47 50.36
C SER A 4 -49.23 7.94 49.89
N SER A 5 -48.29 8.82 50.23
CA SER A 5 -46.86 8.90 49.81
C SER A 5 -46.66 9.40 48.37
N GLY A 6 -46.22 10.65 48.24
CA GLY A 6 -45.70 11.24 46.99
C GLY A 6 -44.25 11.67 47.20
N SER A 7 -43.33 10.84 46.69
CA SER A 7 -41.88 11.03 46.69
C SER A 7 -41.44 12.02 45.61
N VAL A 8 -40.47 12.85 45.98
CA VAL A 8 -39.75 13.82 45.15
C VAL A 8 -38.79 13.09 44.19
N HIS A 9 -38.99 13.23 42.88
CA HIS A 9 -38.00 12.87 41.86
C HIS A 9 -37.97 13.88 40.70
N SER A 10 -36.79 14.50 40.56
CA SER A 10 -36.06 14.87 39.34
C SER A 10 -36.84 15.39 38.11
N ARG A 11 -36.60 16.66 37.78
CA ARG A 11 -36.50 17.19 36.40
C ARG A 11 -35.94 18.60 36.46
N HIS A 12 -34.63 18.77 36.29
CA HIS A 12 -34.06 20.05 35.91
C HIS A 12 -33.25 19.88 34.62
N SER A 13 -33.85 20.43 33.58
CA SER A 13 -33.28 20.75 32.27
C SER A 13 -32.03 21.59 32.42
N ILE A 14 -30.89 21.11 31.93
CA ILE A 14 -29.68 21.93 31.77
C ILE A 14 -29.68 22.47 30.34
N PHE A 15 -30.02 23.76 30.25
CA PHE A 15 -29.71 24.64 29.13
C PHE A 15 -28.19 24.73 28.97
N THR A 16 -27.66 24.27 27.84
CA THR A 16 -26.30 24.61 27.41
C THR A 16 -26.29 26.02 26.84
N ASN A 17 -26.02 27.01 27.68
CA ASN A 17 -25.68 28.36 27.24
C ASN A 17 -24.17 28.53 27.24
N THR A 18 -23.62 28.49 26.04
CA THR A 18 -22.25 28.89 25.70
C THR A 18 -22.07 30.38 25.93
N HIS A 19 -21.15 30.76 26.82
CA HIS A 19 -20.49 32.06 26.73
C HIS A 19 -18.99 31.86 26.58
N ALA A 20 -18.54 32.22 25.39
CA ALA A 20 -17.16 32.31 24.96
C ALA A 20 -16.37 33.32 25.80
N LEU A 21 -15.18 32.92 26.25
CA LEU A 21 -14.09 33.83 26.51
C LEU A 21 -13.07 33.66 25.40
N ASN A 22 -13.08 34.66 24.51
CA ASN A 22 -12.13 34.86 23.43
C ASN A 22 -10.71 35.00 23.99
N THR A 23 -9.84 34.05 23.62
CA THR A 23 -8.41 34.33 23.42
C THR A 23 -8.04 33.81 22.03
N SER A 24 -8.13 34.72 21.06
CA SER A 24 -7.73 34.55 19.66
C SER A 24 -6.20 34.62 19.53
N GLY A 25 -5.61 33.74 18.73
CA GLY A 25 -4.24 33.93 18.26
C GLY A 25 -3.57 32.70 17.64
N ASN A 26 -3.85 32.44 16.36
CA ASN A 26 -2.87 31.99 15.34
C ASN A 26 -2.28 30.56 15.34
N HIS A 27 -2.82 29.56 16.03
CA HIS A 27 -2.31 28.17 15.89
C HIS A 27 -3.26 27.14 15.26
N LYS A 28 -4.52 27.48 15.00
CA LYS A 28 -5.49 26.54 14.39
C LYS A 28 -5.61 26.67 12.86
N GLU A 29 -5.45 27.88 12.31
CA GLU A 29 -5.56 28.12 10.86
C GLU A 29 -4.34 27.66 10.05
N THR A 30 -3.21 27.40 10.70
CA THR A 30 -2.02 26.84 10.05
C THR A 30 -2.18 25.35 9.75
N ILE A 31 -2.96 24.60 10.55
CA ILE A 31 -3.05 23.14 10.42
C ILE A 31 -4.00 22.72 9.29
N ASP A 32 -5.14 23.39 9.11
CA ASP A 32 -6.03 23.09 7.97
C ASP A 32 -5.42 23.55 6.64
N SER A 33 -4.61 24.61 6.65
CA SER A 33 -3.82 25.07 5.49
C SER A 33 -2.65 24.11 5.16
N ILE A 34 -1.98 23.55 6.17
CA ILE A 34 -0.91 22.55 5.98
C ILE A 34 -1.50 21.19 5.60
N CYS A 35 -2.61 20.76 6.19
CA CYS A 35 -3.28 19.48 5.87
C CYS A 35 -3.99 19.49 4.51
N SER A 36 -4.48 20.64 4.03
CA SER A 36 -5.04 20.78 2.68
C SER A 36 -3.99 20.92 1.57
N SER A 37 -2.73 21.18 1.93
CA SER A 37 -1.60 21.31 0.99
C SER A 37 -0.70 20.06 0.90
N ILE A 38 -1.12 18.94 1.52
CA ILE A 38 -0.38 17.68 1.49
C ILE A 38 -0.61 16.98 0.15
N HIS A 39 0.25 17.27 -0.82
CA HIS A 39 0.34 16.54 -2.07
C HIS A 39 0.81 15.11 -1.81
N THR A 40 -0.12 14.16 -1.64
CA THR A 40 0.16 12.78 -2.09
C THR A 40 0.70 12.87 -3.52
N LYS A 41 1.76 12.11 -3.87
CA LYS A 41 2.27 12.11 -5.25
C LYS A 41 1.08 11.83 -6.16
N LYS A 42 0.68 12.85 -6.93
CA LYS A 42 -0.49 12.77 -7.79
C LYS A 42 -0.29 11.59 -8.72
N ILE A 43 -1.17 10.60 -8.65
CA ILE A 43 -1.13 9.42 -9.52
C ILE A 43 -1.06 9.92 -10.95
N ARG A 44 0.00 9.54 -11.66
CA ARG A 44 0.25 9.99 -13.02
C ARG A 44 -0.52 9.10 -13.99
N ILE A 45 -1.30 9.72 -14.87
CA ILE A 45 -2.00 9.03 -15.95
C ILE A 45 -1.27 9.38 -17.25
N GLY A 46 -0.87 8.37 -18.01
CA GLY A 46 -0.29 8.55 -19.32
C GLY A 46 -1.02 7.74 -20.38
N ILE A 47 -0.60 7.95 -21.62
CA ILE A 47 -1.22 7.31 -22.77
C ILE A 47 -0.17 6.88 -23.78
N LYS A 48 -0.45 5.76 -24.47
CA LYS A 48 0.22 5.37 -25.70
C LYS A 48 -0.63 5.84 -26.90
N PRO A 49 -0.23 6.91 -27.61
CA PRO A 49 -0.94 7.37 -28.80
C PRO A 49 -0.90 6.33 -29.93
N ASN A 50 -1.84 6.42 -30.88
CA ASN A 50 -1.84 5.57 -32.06
C ASN A 50 -0.61 5.88 -32.94
N ASN A 51 0.11 4.82 -33.34
CA ASN A 51 1.23 4.91 -34.28
C ASN A 51 0.84 5.54 -35.63
N GLN A 52 -0.40 5.38 -36.10
CA GLN A 52 -0.89 6.01 -37.33
C GLN A 52 -0.95 7.53 -37.20
N ILE A 53 -1.46 8.04 -36.07
CA ILE A 53 -1.50 9.48 -35.78
C ILE A 53 -0.07 10.03 -35.69
N ILE A 54 0.83 9.32 -35.00
CA ILE A 54 2.25 9.70 -34.89
C ILE A 54 2.88 9.78 -36.29
N ASN A 55 2.67 8.77 -37.14
CA ASN A 55 3.23 8.73 -38.50
C ASN A 55 2.70 9.89 -39.36
N GLN A 56 1.41 10.19 -39.30
CA GLN A 56 0.79 11.29 -40.06
C GLN A 56 1.39 12.65 -39.69
N PHE A 57 1.57 12.90 -38.39
CA PHE A 57 2.17 14.14 -37.90
C PHE A 57 3.68 14.20 -38.18
N SER A 58 4.34 13.05 -38.31
CA SER A 58 5.77 12.94 -38.67
C SER A 58 6.03 13.15 -40.17
N SER A 59 5.11 12.75 -41.05
CA SER A 59 5.25 12.87 -42.51
C SER A 59 4.94 14.27 -43.07
N ASN A 60 4.26 15.12 -42.31
CA ASN A 60 3.91 16.48 -42.73
C ASN A 60 5.11 17.42 -42.57
N ASN A 61 6.02 17.34 -43.54
CA ASN A 61 7.39 17.87 -43.63
C ASN A 61 7.61 19.40 -43.50
N THR A 62 6.66 20.21 -43.06
CA THR A 62 6.86 21.68 -43.07
C THR A 62 7.27 22.30 -41.73
N GLU A 63 6.99 21.68 -40.58
CA GLU A 63 7.52 22.19 -39.30
C GLU A 63 7.74 21.06 -38.27
N LEU A 64 8.95 20.99 -37.67
CA LEU A 64 9.25 20.16 -36.49
C LEU A 64 8.29 20.44 -35.30
N SER A 65 7.53 21.53 -35.36
CA SER A 65 6.52 21.95 -34.38
C SER A 65 5.29 21.04 -34.33
N SER A 66 5.00 20.24 -35.38
CA SER A 66 3.73 19.50 -35.50
C SER A 66 3.56 18.42 -34.42
N LEU A 67 4.60 17.61 -34.17
CA LEU A 67 4.56 16.50 -33.22
C LEU A 67 4.67 16.99 -31.77
N ASP A 68 5.47 18.02 -31.53
CA ASP A 68 5.51 18.72 -30.24
C ASP A 68 4.14 19.32 -29.90
N ASN A 69 3.46 19.94 -30.87
CA ASN A 69 2.10 20.45 -30.70
C ASN A 69 1.09 19.35 -30.38
N LEU A 70 1.21 18.18 -31.03
CA LEU A 70 0.40 17.01 -30.70
C LEU A 70 0.59 16.59 -29.24
N PHE A 71 1.84 16.49 -28.78
CA PHE A 71 2.16 16.08 -27.42
C PHE A 71 1.70 17.12 -26.39
N GLU A 72 1.88 18.40 -26.68
CA GLU A 72 1.34 19.49 -25.84
C GLU A 72 -0.18 19.44 -25.75
N ASN A 73 -0.89 19.05 -26.80
CA ASN A 73 -2.34 18.88 -26.73
C ASN A 73 -2.74 17.72 -25.81
N TYR A 74 -2.03 16.59 -25.83
CA TYR A 74 -2.21 15.53 -24.84
C TYR A 74 -1.95 16.01 -23.41
N PHE A 75 -0.93 16.84 -23.19
CA PHE A 75 -0.65 17.41 -21.88
C PHE A 75 -1.71 18.43 -21.44
N LYS A 76 -2.25 19.24 -22.36
CA LYS A 76 -3.37 20.17 -22.09
C LYS A 76 -4.66 19.44 -21.71
N ILE A 77 -4.95 18.28 -22.31
CA ILE A 77 -6.06 17.39 -21.90
C ILE A 77 -5.91 16.96 -20.44
N GLY A 78 -4.66 16.80 -19.98
CA GLY A 78 -4.30 16.49 -18.60
C GLY A 78 -3.55 15.18 -18.42
N TYR A 79 -3.15 14.50 -19.49
CA TYR A 79 -2.20 13.39 -19.39
C TYR A 79 -0.86 13.90 -18.84
N ASN A 80 -0.17 13.09 -18.06
CA ASN A 80 1.08 13.44 -17.40
C ASN A 80 2.32 13.00 -18.20
N PHE A 81 2.18 11.96 -19.02
CA PHE A 81 3.26 11.40 -19.82
C PHE A 81 2.72 10.63 -21.02
N LEU A 82 3.59 10.43 -22.02
CA LEU A 82 3.28 9.67 -23.23
C LEU A 82 4.21 8.47 -23.36
N ILE A 83 3.71 7.41 -23.97
CA ILE A 83 4.48 6.21 -24.27
C ILE A 83 4.59 6.06 -25.78
N LEU A 84 5.83 5.94 -26.28
CA LEU A 84 6.14 5.91 -27.70
C LEU A 84 7.09 4.75 -28.00
N SER A 85 6.88 4.06 -29.11
CA SER A 85 7.92 3.17 -29.65
C SER A 85 9.13 4.00 -30.04
N ILE A 86 10.34 3.56 -29.71
CA ILE A 86 11.55 4.34 -29.99
C ILE A 86 11.79 4.41 -31.50
N SER A 87 11.83 3.25 -32.16
CA SER A 87 11.94 3.12 -33.61
C SER A 87 10.60 2.74 -34.25
N ASN A 88 10.52 2.90 -35.57
CA ASN A 88 9.32 2.61 -36.36
C ASN A 88 9.50 1.39 -37.26
N SER A 89 8.49 1.10 -38.08
CA SER A 89 8.50 -0.07 -38.96
C SER A 89 9.57 -0.01 -40.07
N ASN A 90 10.08 1.18 -40.41
CA ASN A 90 11.16 1.35 -41.38
C ASN A 90 12.48 0.79 -40.83
N TYR A 91 12.82 1.13 -39.58
CA TYR A 91 14.01 0.60 -38.93
C TYR A 91 14.02 -0.93 -38.91
N ARG A 92 12.86 -1.53 -38.61
CA ARG A 92 12.68 -2.98 -38.65
C ARG A 92 12.99 -3.57 -40.03
N LYS A 93 12.53 -2.94 -41.11
CA LYS A 93 12.79 -3.40 -42.49
C LYS A 93 14.28 -3.33 -42.81
N ILE A 94 14.93 -2.22 -42.48
CA ILE A 94 16.37 -2.02 -42.71
C ILE A 94 17.18 -3.08 -41.96
N CYS A 95 16.92 -3.28 -40.66
CA CYS A 95 17.62 -4.25 -39.84
C CYS A 95 17.40 -5.69 -40.32
N LYS A 96 16.17 -6.04 -40.73
CA LYS A 96 15.86 -7.37 -41.29
C LYS A 96 16.60 -7.63 -42.60
N ASN A 97 16.56 -6.69 -43.53
CA ASN A 97 17.27 -6.81 -44.80
C ASN A 97 18.79 -6.94 -44.58
N TYR A 98 19.34 -6.19 -43.62
CA TYR A 98 20.73 -6.32 -43.22
C TYR A 98 21.05 -7.72 -42.70
N LEU A 99 20.25 -8.26 -41.77
CA LEU A 99 20.45 -9.60 -41.21
C LEU A 99 20.35 -10.69 -42.28
N GLU A 100 19.39 -10.59 -43.21
CA GLU A 100 19.25 -11.55 -44.32
C GLU A 100 20.45 -11.51 -45.27
N ASN A 101 20.97 -10.33 -45.58
CA ASN A 101 22.17 -10.18 -46.40
C ASN A 101 23.42 -10.69 -45.68
N PHE A 102 23.55 -10.41 -44.38
CA PHE A 102 24.62 -10.94 -43.54
C PHE A 102 24.60 -12.47 -43.52
N LYS A 103 23.42 -13.08 -43.34
CA LYS A 103 23.24 -14.54 -43.38
C LYS A 103 23.66 -15.18 -44.71
N LYS A 104 23.52 -14.46 -45.82
CA LYS A 104 23.95 -14.94 -47.15
C LYS A 104 25.47 -14.84 -47.36
N ASN A 105 26.14 -13.92 -46.66
CA ASN A 105 27.56 -13.58 -46.85
C ASN A 105 28.45 -14.00 -45.66
N ILE A 106 28.05 -15.00 -44.85
CA ILE A 106 28.76 -15.47 -43.64
C ILE A 106 30.22 -15.92 -43.91
N ALA A 107 30.60 -16.17 -45.17
CA ALA A 107 31.94 -16.61 -45.55
C ALA A 107 33.03 -15.54 -45.31
N ASP A 108 32.68 -14.26 -45.26
CA ASP A 108 33.59 -13.19 -44.90
C ASP A 108 33.61 -13.07 -43.37
N LEU A 109 34.80 -13.05 -42.74
CA LEU A 109 35.06 -12.91 -41.29
C LEU A 109 34.55 -11.57 -40.68
N ASN A 110 33.49 -10.98 -41.23
CA ASN A 110 32.91 -9.72 -40.82
C ASN A 110 32.10 -9.89 -39.54
N PHE A 111 32.42 -9.07 -38.54
CA PHE A 111 31.63 -8.96 -37.31
C PHE A 111 30.25 -8.39 -37.62
N LEU A 112 29.22 -8.90 -36.95
CA LEU A 112 27.86 -8.36 -37.05
C LEU A 112 27.85 -6.90 -36.58
N ASN A 113 27.32 -5.99 -37.39
CA ASN A 113 27.20 -4.58 -37.03
C ASN A 113 25.88 -3.99 -37.54
N VAL A 114 24.86 -4.04 -36.69
CA VAL A 114 23.50 -3.57 -37.03
C VAL A 114 23.52 -2.08 -37.35
N PRO A 115 22.93 -1.64 -38.48
CA PRO A 115 22.90 -0.24 -38.87
C PRO A 115 22.21 0.63 -37.82
N LEU A 116 22.79 1.81 -37.57
CA LEU A 116 22.20 2.83 -36.70
C LEU A 116 20.93 3.40 -37.33
N PRO A 117 19.91 3.77 -36.53
CA PRO A 117 18.69 4.39 -37.05
C PRO A 117 18.94 5.80 -37.56
N ASN A 118 18.35 6.13 -38.71
CA ASN A 118 18.28 7.50 -39.23
C ASN A 118 17.07 8.25 -38.66
N LYS A 119 16.97 9.56 -38.95
CA LYS A 119 15.82 10.38 -38.52
C LYS A 119 14.46 9.79 -38.94
N GLU A 120 14.38 9.20 -40.13
CA GLU A 120 13.16 8.59 -40.68
C GLU A 120 12.81 7.25 -40.03
N ASP A 121 13.73 6.66 -39.28
CA ASP A 121 13.58 5.35 -38.63
C ASP A 121 13.01 5.45 -37.20
N LEU A 122 12.85 6.68 -36.71
CA LEU A 122 12.54 7.01 -35.32
C LEU A 122 11.17 7.71 -35.23
N ASN A 123 10.42 7.45 -34.15
CA ASN A 123 9.10 8.07 -33.97
C ASN A 123 9.17 9.46 -33.32
N TYR A 124 10.29 9.81 -32.68
CA TYR A 124 10.50 11.13 -32.10
C TYR A 124 11.97 11.51 -32.23
N CYS A 125 12.23 12.68 -32.81
CA CYS A 125 13.60 13.15 -33.06
C CYS A 125 13.91 14.53 -32.49
N ASN A 126 12.98 15.14 -31.76
CA ASN A 126 13.15 16.50 -31.28
C ASN A 126 13.85 16.52 -29.92
N THR A 127 14.68 17.53 -29.69
CA THR A 127 15.50 17.68 -28.47
C THR A 127 14.83 18.59 -27.43
N ASN A 128 13.51 18.71 -27.46
CA ASN A 128 12.76 19.55 -26.54
C ASN A 128 12.73 18.92 -25.13
N GLN A 129 13.64 19.37 -24.26
CA GLN A 129 13.88 18.77 -22.96
C GLN A 129 12.64 18.78 -22.03
N SER A 130 11.73 19.76 -22.18
CA SER A 130 10.50 19.79 -21.37
C SER A 130 9.51 18.69 -21.75
N LEU A 131 9.54 18.24 -23.01
CA LEU A 131 8.70 17.16 -23.50
C LEU A 131 9.34 15.80 -23.23
N THR A 132 10.65 15.64 -23.48
CA THR A 132 11.34 14.35 -23.33
C THR A 132 11.27 13.78 -21.90
N ASN A 133 11.31 14.64 -20.88
CA ASN A 133 11.09 14.26 -19.47
C ASN A 133 9.70 13.65 -19.18
N LYS A 134 8.74 13.80 -20.11
CA LYS A 134 7.39 13.24 -20.05
C LYS A 134 7.19 12.10 -21.04
N LEU A 135 8.23 11.66 -21.74
CA LEU A 135 8.19 10.52 -22.67
C LEU A 135 8.73 9.25 -22.00
N ILE A 136 8.13 8.12 -22.36
CA ILE A 136 8.58 6.78 -21.98
C ILE A 136 8.79 6.00 -23.27
N GLY A 137 9.97 5.41 -23.43
CA GLY A 137 10.30 4.60 -24.60
C GLY A 137 9.70 3.19 -24.47
N ILE A 138 9.20 2.64 -25.58
CA ILE A 138 8.98 1.19 -25.73
C ILE A 138 9.97 0.68 -26.76
N THR A 139 10.66 -0.41 -26.42
CA THR A 139 11.52 -1.10 -27.38
C THR A 139 10.70 -1.82 -28.44
N SER A 140 11.32 -2.04 -29.61
CA SER A 140 10.71 -2.82 -30.68
C SER A 140 10.23 -4.21 -30.22
N SER A 141 8.99 -4.57 -30.57
CA SER A 141 8.37 -5.85 -30.16
C SER A 141 8.95 -7.09 -30.85
N TRP A 142 9.81 -6.90 -31.85
CA TRP A 142 10.44 -7.98 -32.62
C TRP A 142 11.85 -8.32 -32.14
N ILE A 143 12.34 -7.65 -31.09
CA ILE A 143 13.63 -7.95 -30.45
C ILE A 143 13.47 -9.23 -29.62
N GLU A 144 14.39 -10.17 -29.77
CA GLU A 144 14.36 -11.49 -29.14
C GLU A 144 15.58 -11.67 -28.22
N LEU A 145 15.52 -11.11 -27.00
CA LEU A 145 16.60 -11.17 -26.01
C LEU A 145 16.79 -12.56 -25.39
N ASP A 146 15.95 -13.52 -25.76
CA ASP A 146 15.93 -14.88 -25.24
C ASP A 146 16.10 -15.93 -26.35
N SER A 147 16.57 -15.50 -27.53
CA SER A 147 16.85 -16.39 -28.64
C SER A 147 18.04 -17.30 -28.32
N GLU A 148 17.88 -18.60 -28.57
CA GLU A 148 18.98 -19.58 -28.48
C GLU A 148 19.95 -19.46 -29.65
N ASP A 149 19.52 -18.92 -30.79
CA ASP A 149 20.39 -18.63 -31.92
C ASP A 149 21.33 -17.47 -31.55
N PRO A 150 22.65 -17.71 -31.41
CA PRO A 150 23.59 -16.68 -31.00
C PRO A 150 23.58 -15.46 -31.93
N LEU A 151 23.34 -15.66 -33.23
CA LEU A 151 23.30 -14.58 -34.21
C LEU A 151 22.06 -13.70 -34.02
N ILE A 152 20.88 -14.30 -33.79
CA ILE A 152 19.64 -13.55 -33.53
C ILE A 152 19.72 -12.85 -32.18
N ASN A 153 20.32 -13.50 -31.18
CA ASN A 153 20.52 -12.93 -29.86
C ASN A 153 21.45 -11.70 -29.91
N GLU A 154 22.63 -11.83 -30.54
CA GLU A 154 23.57 -10.73 -30.71
C GLU A 154 22.95 -9.58 -31.53
N PHE A 155 22.27 -9.92 -32.63
CA PHE A 155 21.52 -8.95 -33.44
C PHE A 155 20.49 -8.18 -32.63
N SER A 156 19.67 -8.90 -31.84
CA SER A 156 18.66 -8.30 -30.96
C SER A 156 19.29 -7.39 -29.90
N LEU A 157 20.44 -7.79 -29.34
CA LEU A 157 21.18 -7.00 -28.37
C LEU A 157 21.77 -5.71 -28.98
N GLN A 158 22.22 -5.75 -30.24
CA GLN A 158 22.69 -4.56 -30.95
C GLN A 158 21.53 -3.62 -31.31
N VAL A 159 20.40 -4.14 -31.80
CA VAL A 159 19.20 -3.35 -32.10
C VAL A 159 18.70 -2.63 -30.85
N ILE A 160 18.49 -3.35 -29.74
CA ILE A 160 18.00 -2.73 -28.50
C ILE A 160 19.00 -1.72 -27.95
N THR A 161 20.31 -1.99 -28.08
CA THR A 161 21.37 -1.05 -27.70
C THR A 161 21.24 0.25 -28.49
N ASN A 162 20.99 0.18 -29.80
CA ASN A 162 20.81 1.36 -30.65
C ASN A 162 19.58 2.17 -30.23
N GLU A 163 18.46 1.50 -29.95
CA GLU A 163 17.24 2.16 -29.45
C GLU A 163 17.47 2.83 -28.08
N ILE A 164 18.15 2.16 -27.15
CA ILE A 164 18.43 2.70 -25.80
C ILE A 164 19.43 3.85 -25.87
N ASN A 165 20.49 3.74 -26.67
CA ASN A 165 21.46 4.82 -26.89
C ASN A 165 20.74 6.09 -27.37
N TYR A 166 19.84 5.94 -28.34
CA TYR A 166 19.08 7.05 -28.87
C TYR A 166 18.11 7.64 -27.83
N SER A 167 17.43 6.78 -27.07
CA SER A 167 16.56 7.21 -25.97
C SER A 167 17.33 7.99 -24.90
N THR A 168 18.53 7.52 -24.55
CA THR A 168 19.43 8.17 -23.59
C THR A 168 19.88 9.54 -24.12
N PHE A 169 20.20 9.65 -25.40
CA PHE A 169 20.53 10.92 -26.05
C PHE A 169 19.38 11.95 -25.95
N LEU A 170 18.12 11.50 -26.07
CA LEU A 170 16.95 12.37 -25.90
C LEU A 170 16.63 12.71 -24.43
N GLY A 171 17.27 12.05 -23.47
CA GLY A 171 16.97 12.19 -22.04
C GLY A 171 15.78 11.36 -21.57
N ILE A 172 15.37 10.33 -22.31
CA ILE A 172 14.33 9.39 -21.89
C ILE A 172 14.94 8.41 -20.90
N GLU A 173 14.47 8.43 -19.66
CA GLU A 173 15.01 7.59 -18.57
C GLU A 173 14.25 6.30 -18.34
N ASP A 174 12.97 6.22 -18.76
CA ASP A 174 12.11 5.05 -18.54
C ASP A 174 11.90 4.30 -19.86
N ILE A 175 12.25 3.01 -19.89
CA ILE A 175 12.12 2.16 -21.08
C ILE A 175 11.35 0.89 -20.75
N LEU A 176 10.27 0.65 -21.50
CA LEU A 176 9.49 -0.57 -21.48
C LEU A 176 10.11 -1.61 -22.43
N ILE A 177 10.45 -2.78 -21.88
CA ILE A 177 10.98 -3.93 -22.63
C ILE A 177 9.91 -5.00 -22.77
N SER A 178 9.90 -5.67 -23.92
CA SER A 178 9.07 -6.85 -24.19
C SER A 178 9.33 -7.99 -23.19
N PRO A 179 8.31 -8.80 -22.87
CA PRO A 179 8.50 -10.01 -22.07
C PRO A 179 9.41 -11.02 -22.81
N PRO A 180 10.02 -11.97 -22.10
CA PRO A 180 10.63 -13.14 -22.74
C PRO A 180 9.60 -13.90 -23.58
N ASN A 181 10.00 -14.39 -24.74
CA ASN A 181 9.17 -15.19 -25.63
C ASN A 181 9.06 -16.65 -25.15
N SER A 182 10.11 -17.18 -24.51
CA SER A 182 10.21 -18.57 -24.04
C SER A 182 10.61 -18.63 -22.57
N LEU A 183 9.92 -19.49 -21.82
CA LEU A 183 10.20 -19.77 -20.40
C LEU A 183 11.47 -20.60 -20.19
N ASN A 184 11.88 -21.35 -21.21
CA ASN A 184 13.09 -22.17 -21.14
C ASN A 184 14.35 -21.30 -21.20
N ASN A 185 14.25 -20.09 -21.79
CA ASN A 185 15.38 -19.23 -22.10
C ASN A 185 15.48 -18.01 -21.19
N LEU A 186 14.84 -18.07 -20.01
CA LEU A 186 14.86 -16.97 -19.02
C LEU A 186 16.27 -16.62 -18.55
N LEU A 187 17.20 -17.58 -18.54
CA LEU A 187 18.59 -17.31 -18.19
C LEU A 187 19.29 -16.45 -19.25
N ILE A 188 19.06 -16.75 -20.54
CA ILE A 188 19.59 -15.97 -21.67
C ILE A 188 19.02 -14.55 -21.60
N TYR A 189 17.69 -14.43 -21.44
CA TYR A 189 17.01 -13.15 -21.27
C TYR A 189 17.61 -12.33 -20.13
N SER A 190 17.78 -12.95 -18.95
CA SER A 190 18.28 -12.28 -17.75
C SER A 190 19.74 -11.85 -17.89
N ASN A 191 20.57 -12.66 -18.54
CA ASN A 191 21.97 -12.32 -18.81
C ASN A 191 22.08 -11.11 -19.75
N ASN A 192 21.32 -11.10 -20.84
CA ASN A 192 21.27 -9.96 -21.75
C ASN A 192 20.74 -8.71 -21.07
N LEU A 193 19.69 -8.84 -20.27
CA LEU A 193 19.14 -7.74 -19.48
C LEU A 193 20.17 -7.21 -18.46
N ASN A 194 20.95 -8.08 -17.82
CA ASN A 194 22.05 -7.68 -16.93
C ASN A 194 23.15 -6.91 -17.68
N SER A 195 23.50 -7.32 -18.90
CA SER A 195 24.43 -6.59 -19.75
C SER A 195 23.89 -5.18 -20.07
N LEU A 196 22.59 -5.06 -20.37
CA LEU A 196 21.95 -3.76 -20.61
C LEU A 196 21.91 -2.90 -19.34
N LEU A 197 21.52 -3.46 -18.19
CA LEU A 197 21.49 -2.77 -16.89
C LEU A 197 22.88 -2.23 -16.50
N SER A 198 23.93 -2.99 -16.79
CA SER A 198 25.32 -2.60 -16.51
C SER A 198 25.80 -1.51 -17.47
N LYS A 199 25.41 -1.60 -18.74
CA LYS A 199 25.76 -0.63 -19.79
C LYS A 199 25.02 0.71 -19.64
N PHE A 200 23.80 0.69 -19.12
CA PHE A 200 22.92 1.86 -18.99
C PHE A 200 22.46 2.09 -17.54
N PRO A 201 23.37 2.53 -16.64
CA PRO A 201 23.08 2.65 -15.21
C PRO A 201 22.11 3.78 -14.84
N THR A 202 21.76 4.66 -15.78
CA THR A 202 20.78 5.75 -15.58
C THR A 202 19.38 5.39 -16.08
N ILE A 203 19.26 4.35 -16.91
CA ILE A 203 18.00 3.94 -17.51
C ILE A 203 17.26 2.99 -16.58
N ARG A 204 15.97 3.26 -16.39
CA ARG A 204 15.03 2.43 -15.65
C ARG A 204 14.29 1.52 -16.63
N PHE A 205 14.62 0.24 -16.57
CA PHE A 205 14.01 -0.79 -17.40
C PHE A 205 12.78 -1.36 -16.71
N SER A 206 11.68 -1.44 -17.43
CA SER A 206 10.45 -2.05 -16.94
C SER A 206 9.97 -3.14 -17.88
N ILE A 207 9.89 -4.38 -17.38
CA ILE A 207 9.46 -5.53 -18.20
C ILE A 207 7.93 -5.53 -18.26
N ARG A 208 7.37 -5.54 -19.47
CA ARG A 208 5.92 -5.64 -19.67
C ARG A 208 5.47 -7.09 -19.50
N LEU A 209 4.69 -7.37 -18.46
CA LEU A 209 4.10 -8.69 -18.19
C LEU A 209 2.57 -8.60 -18.10
N PRO A 210 1.83 -9.67 -18.45
CA PRO A 210 0.42 -9.77 -18.09
C PRO A 210 0.25 -9.91 -16.56
N PHE A 211 -0.96 -9.70 -16.04
CA PHE A 211 -1.21 -9.90 -14.60
C PHE A 211 -1.12 -11.38 -14.19
N CYS A 212 -1.69 -12.26 -15.02
CA CYS A 212 -1.63 -13.71 -14.96
C CYS A 212 -1.87 -14.28 -16.35
N GLU A 213 -1.71 -15.59 -16.52
CA GLU A 213 -2.11 -16.27 -17.74
C GLU A 213 -3.63 -16.22 -17.93
N THR A 214 -4.04 -16.23 -19.21
CA THR A 214 -5.44 -16.20 -19.59
C THR A 214 -5.77 -17.50 -20.34
N ASN A 215 -6.85 -18.19 -19.92
CA ASN A 215 -7.33 -19.36 -20.65
C ASN A 215 -7.93 -18.92 -21.99
N THR A 216 -7.11 -18.87 -23.03
CA THR A 216 -7.58 -18.65 -24.41
C THR A 216 -7.84 -19.99 -25.07
N SER A 217 -8.88 -20.70 -24.62
CA SER A 217 -9.55 -21.70 -25.45
C SER A 217 -10.40 -20.98 -26.49
N ASN A 218 -9.84 -20.68 -27.67
CA ASN A 218 -10.56 -20.70 -28.95
C ASN A 218 -9.63 -20.37 -30.13
N ASN A 219 -9.48 -21.36 -31.01
CA ASN A 219 -9.12 -21.19 -32.41
C ASN A 219 -10.07 -20.17 -33.06
N ASN A 220 -9.60 -18.95 -33.34
CA ASN A 220 -9.83 -18.20 -34.57
C ASN A 220 -9.26 -16.77 -34.46
N LEU A 221 -8.46 -16.42 -35.48
CA LEU A 221 -8.00 -15.09 -35.88
C LEU A 221 -6.72 -14.54 -35.21
N SER A 222 -5.63 -14.73 -35.95
CA SER A 222 -4.44 -13.90 -35.97
C SER A 222 -4.76 -12.40 -35.96
N ASN A 223 -4.58 -11.75 -34.81
CA ASN A 223 -4.35 -10.31 -34.73
C ASN A 223 -3.21 -10.02 -33.75
N LEU A 224 -2.33 -9.11 -34.16
CA LEU A 224 -0.91 -9.04 -33.85
C LEU A 224 -0.51 -8.56 -32.44
N GLU A 225 -1.38 -8.58 -31.43
CA GLU A 225 -1.12 -7.87 -30.17
C GLU A 225 -1.14 -8.73 -28.89
N SER A 226 -1.19 -10.05 -29.02
CA SER A 226 -1.08 -10.97 -27.89
C SER A 226 -0.16 -12.12 -28.26
N ARG A 227 1.16 -11.87 -28.30
CA ARG A 227 2.15 -12.94 -28.10
C ARG A 227 2.10 -13.33 -26.62
N THR A 228 1.02 -13.98 -26.22
CA THR A 228 0.93 -14.69 -24.95
C THR A 228 1.70 -15.99 -25.10
N VAL A 229 2.56 -16.28 -24.14
CA VAL A 229 3.24 -17.57 -23.98
C VAL A 229 2.16 -18.65 -23.98
N SER A 230 2.20 -19.60 -24.92
CA SER A 230 1.44 -20.84 -24.79
C SER A 230 2.27 -21.78 -23.91
N LEU A 231 1.88 -21.92 -22.64
CA LEU A 231 2.49 -22.87 -21.73
C LEU A 231 1.87 -24.25 -21.96
N ASN A 232 2.55 -25.07 -22.76
CA ASN A 232 2.37 -26.51 -22.68
C ASN A 232 3.62 -27.12 -22.04
N ASN A 233 3.47 -27.48 -20.75
CA ASN A 233 4.28 -28.39 -19.92
C ASN A 233 5.80 -28.16 -19.79
N THR A 234 6.26 -27.85 -18.56
CA THR A 234 7.14 -28.70 -17.72
C THR A 234 7.55 -28.00 -16.41
N TYR A 235 6.58 -27.62 -15.57
CA TYR A 235 6.83 -27.36 -14.15
C TYR A 235 5.76 -28.06 -13.31
N SER A 236 5.74 -29.40 -13.38
CA SER A 236 5.27 -30.19 -12.24
C SER A 236 6.45 -30.34 -11.29
N VAL A 237 6.32 -29.79 -10.09
CA VAL A 237 7.21 -30.10 -8.97
C VAL A 237 7.12 -31.60 -8.74
N ASN A 238 8.22 -32.33 -8.97
CA ASN A 238 8.34 -33.75 -8.65
C ASN A 238 8.28 -33.95 -7.12
N THR A 239 7.09 -34.10 -6.57
CA THR A 239 6.88 -34.88 -5.35
C THR A 239 6.71 -36.34 -5.75
N LEU A 240 7.74 -37.13 -5.45
CA LEU A 240 7.74 -38.58 -5.65
C LEU A 240 6.66 -39.23 -4.79
N THR A 241 5.54 -39.62 -5.42
CA THR A 241 4.74 -40.75 -4.97
C THR A 241 4.38 -41.58 -6.19
N ASN A 242 5.05 -42.72 -6.34
CA ASN A 242 4.62 -43.78 -7.23
C ASN A 242 3.30 -44.32 -6.70
N ASN A 243 2.23 -44.18 -7.47
CA ASN A 243 1.20 -45.20 -7.65
C ASN A 243 0.38 -44.83 -8.88
N GLY A 244 0.30 -45.79 -9.81
CA GLY A 244 -0.49 -45.64 -11.03
C GLY A 244 -1.97 -45.66 -10.68
N ASP A 245 -2.64 -44.55 -10.95
CA ASP A 245 -4.08 -44.50 -11.17
C ASP A 245 -4.37 -43.37 -12.16
N ASN A 246 -5.26 -43.64 -13.11
CA ASN A 246 -5.73 -42.69 -14.11
C ASN A 246 -6.48 -41.54 -13.42
N ILE A 247 -5.78 -40.44 -13.15
CA ILE A 247 -6.37 -39.21 -12.61
C ILE A 247 -6.71 -38.28 -13.78
N ASN A 248 -8.00 -37.98 -13.90
CA ASN A 248 -8.51 -36.84 -14.66
C ASN A 248 -7.71 -35.59 -14.26
N LYS A 249 -6.86 -35.07 -15.15
CA LYS A 249 -6.17 -33.79 -14.95
C LYS A 249 -7.23 -32.72 -14.76
N SER A 250 -7.38 -32.20 -13.54
CA SER A 250 -8.02 -30.91 -13.33
C SER A 250 -7.14 -29.86 -14.01
N ASP A 251 -7.73 -29.09 -14.93
CA ASP A 251 -7.11 -27.91 -15.52
C ASP A 251 -7.02 -26.79 -14.45
N ASP A 252 -6.24 -27.00 -13.39
CA ASP A 252 -5.97 -25.96 -12.40
C ASP A 252 -5.04 -24.92 -13.02
N ILE A 253 -5.58 -23.73 -13.31
CA ILE A 253 -4.84 -22.60 -13.85
C ILE A 253 -3.77 -22.19 -12.85
N ASP A 254 -2.50 -22.25 -13.24
CA ASP A 254 -1.41 -21.68 -12.45
C ASP A 254 -1.41 -20.15 -12.57
N TYR A 255 -2.10 -19.49 -11.64
CA TYR A 255 -2.17 -18.03 -11.57
C TYR A 255 -0.82 -17.36 -11.28
N LEU A 256 0.17 -18.08 -10.73
CA LEU A 256 1.45 -17.51 -10.30
C LEU A 256 2.54 -17.59 -11.36
N SER A 257 2.35 -18.34 -12.44
CA SER A 257 3.34 -18.54 -13.50
C SER A 257 3.98 -17.23 -13.98
N THR A 258 3.18 -16.20 -14.26
CA THR A 258 3.69 -14.89 -14.69
C THR A 258 4.50 -14.18 -13.60
N TRP A 259 4.09 -14.31 -12.33
CA TRP A 259 4.86 -13.80 -11.22
C TRP A 259 6.18 -14.58 -11.04
N GLU A 260 6.19 -15.89 -11.31
CA GLU A 260 7.41 -16.69 -11.28
C GLU A 260 8.43 -16.27 -12.35
N ILE A 261 7.97 -15.89 -13.55
CA ILE A 261 8.82 -15.31 -14.60
C ILE A 261 9.54 -14.08 -14.06
N TRP A 262 8.77 -13.13 -13.52
CA TRP A 262 9.30 -11.92 -12.89
C TRP A 262 10.29 -12.26 -11.77
N ASN A 263 9.93 -13.24 -10.93
CA ASN A 263 10.75 -13.69 -9.81
C ASN A 263 12.10 -14.27 -10.25
N LYS A 264 12.12 -15.11 -11.28
CA LYS A 264 13.37 -15.67 -11.84
C LYS A 264 14.25 -14.58 -12.44
N ILE A 265 13.67 -13.64 -13.17
CA ILE A 265 14.42 -12.54 -13.79
C ILE A 265 15.00 -11.61 -12.74
N ARG A 266 14.20 -11.13 -11.77
CA ARG A 266 14.69 -10.17 -10.75
C ARG A 266 15.78 -10.75 -9.86
N ILE A 267 15.72 -12.05 -9.55
CA ILE A 267 16.76 -12.77 -8.80
C ILE A 267 18.04 -12.87 -9.63
N SER A 268 17.92 -13.29 -10.90
CA SER A 268 19.07 -13.40 -11.83
C SER A 268 19.73 -12.05 -12.10
N CYS A 269 18.95 -10.97 -12.04
CA CYS A 269 19.44 -9.59 -12.13
C CYS A 269 19.87 -8.98 -10.79
N ASN A 270 20.05 -9.81 -9.76
CA ASN A 270 20.49 -9.42 -8.41
C ASN A 270 19.72 -8.20 -7.84
N TYR A 271 18.40 -8.18 -8.05
CA TYR A 271 17.51 -7.11 -7.54
C TYR A 271 17.93 -5.70 -7.98
N ASN A 272 18.47 -5.54 -9.20
CA ASN A 272 18.98 -4.26 -9.70
C ASN A 272 18.01 -3.08 -9.44
N GLN A 273 18.57 -1.94 -8.99
CA GLN A 273 17.85 -0.70 -8.67
C GLN A 273 16.93 -0.21 -9.78
N ASN A 274 17.40 -0.33 -11.01
CA ASN A 274 16.75 0.19 -12.19
C ASN A 274 15.83 -0.82 -12.89
N LEU A 275 15.66 -2.01 -12.31
CA LEU A 275 14.74 -3.02 -12.84
C LEU A 275 13.38 -2.95 -12.15
N TYR A 276 12.34 -2.87 -12.97
CA TYR A 276 10.93 -2.77 -12.58
C TYR A 276 10.06 -3.72 -13.41
N VAL A 277 8.80 -3.86 -12.99
CA VAL A 277 7.76 -4.57 -13.75
C VAL A 277 6.63 -3.62 -14.14
N SER A 278 6.07 -3.81 -15.33
CA SER A 278 4.85 -3.16 -15.79
C SER A 278 3.78 -4.19 -16.06
N LEU A 279 2.66 -4.08 -15.35
CA LEU A 279 1.59 -5.08 -15.38
C LEU A 279 0.46 -4.64 -16.28
N ALA A 280 0.11 -5.47 -17.25
CA ALA A 280 -1.13 -5.32 -17.99
C ALA A 280 -2.31 -5.71 -17.09
N SER A 281 -3.39 -4.92 -17.10
CA SER A 281 -4.56 -5.20 -16.29
C SER A 281 -5.15 -6.58 -16.62
N PRO A 282 -5.84 -7.26 -15.69
CA PRO A 282 -6.50 -8.55 -15.94
C PRO A 282 -7.62 -8.48 -16.97
N ASN A 283 -8.06 -9.62 -17.50
CA ASN A 283 -9.18 -9.63 -18.45
C ASN A 283 -10.48 -9.35 -17.69
N SER A 284 -11.35 -8.50 -18.24
CA SER A 284 -12.60 -8.13 -17.57
C SER A 284 -13.62 -9.26 -17.50
N PHE A 285 -13.41 -10.32 -18.27
CA PHE A 285 -14.24 -11.53 -18.31
C PHE A 285 -13.68 -12.69 -17.48
N GLU A 286 -12.52 -12.51 -16.84
CA GLU A 286 -11.95 -13.54 -15.98
C GLU A 286 -12.74 -13.71 -14.67
N PRO A 287 -12.71 -14.92 -14.07
CA PRO A 287 -13.21 -15.13 -12.73
C PRO A 287 -12.50 -14.20 -11.74
N LYS A 288 -13.11 -14.01 -10.57
CA LYS A 288 -12.50 -13.21 -9.49
C LYS A 288 -11.09 -13.73 -9.23
N LEU A 289 -10.09 -12.88 -9.45
CA LEU A 289 -8.70 -13.24 -9.24
C LEU A 289 -8.46 -13.59 -7.76
N PRO A 290 -7.60 -14.60 -7.48
CA PRO A 290 -7.24 -14.92 -6.12
C PRO A 290 -6.55 -13.75 -5.42
N GLU A 291 -6.92 -13.53 -4.17
CA GLU A 291 -6.38 -12.42 -3.38
C GLU A 291 -4.86 -12.52 -3.18
N TYR A 292 -4.35 -13.74 -2.96
CA TYR A 292 -2.92 -14.00 -2.79
C TYR A 292 -2.07 -13.55 -3.99
N LEU A 293 -2.60 -13.63 -5.22
CA LEU A 293 -1.90 -13.20 -6.43
C LEU A 293 -1.78 -11.67 -6.44
N ILE A 294 -2.85 -10.97 -6.09
CA ILE A 294 -2.87 -9.51 -6.05
C ILE A 294 -1.89 -9.02 -5.00
N ASP A 295 -1.91 -9.62 -3.82
CA ASP A 295 -1.01 -9.24 -2.72
C ASP A 295 0.47 -9.52 -3.08
N ARG A 296 0.76 -10.59 -3.83
CA ARG A 296 2.11 -10.85 -4.39
C ARG A 296 2.57 -9.79 -5.37
N TRP A 297 1.71 -9.28 -6.24
CA TRP A 297 2.08 -8.19 -7.13
C TRP A 297 2.24 -6.86 -6.39
N CYS A 298 1.42 -6.59 -5.38
CA CYS A 298 1.49 -5.34 -4.62
C CYS A 298 2.82 -5.12 -3.89
N ILE A 299 3.59 -6.17 -3.60
CA ILE A 299 4.93 -6.07 -2.97
C ILE A 299 6.08 -5.92 -3.98
N GLU A 300 5.81 -6.01 -5.27
CA GLU A 300 6.82 -5.92 -6.33
C GLU A 300 7.00 -4.47 -6.80
N PRO A 301 8.15 -4.11 -7.41
CA PRO A 301 8.39 -2.75 -7.91
C PRO A 301 7.62 -2.48 -9.21
N ILE A 302 6.29 -2.30 -9.11
CA ILE A 302 5.43 -1.98 -10.24
C ILE A 302 5.66 -0.53 -10.67
N LYS A 303 6.19 -0.32 -11.87
CA LYS A 303 6.43 1.02 -12.42
C LYS A 303 5.20 1.58 -13.15
N PHE A 304 4.54 0.74 -13.95
CA PHE A 304 3.37 1.13 -14.73
C PHE A 304 2.27 0.06 -14.66
N TYR A 305 1.02 0.50 -14.56
CA TYR A 305 -0.17 -0.35 -14.68
C TYR A 305 -0.89 -0.05 -15.99
N LEU A 306 -0.90 -1.01 -16.91
CA LEU A 306 -1.30 -0.83 -18.29
C LEU A 306 -2.73 -1.31 -18.52
N ILE A 307 -3.63 -0.42 -18.90
CA ILE A 307 -5.06 -0.71 -19.12
C ILE A 307 -5.39 -0.49 -20.59
N SER A 308 -5.75 -1.58 -21.29
CA SER A 308 -6.27 -1.49 -22.66
C SER A 308 -7.74 -1.06 -22.64
N SER A 309 -8.17 -0.32 -23.65
CA SER A 309 -9.60 -0.05 -23.93
C SER A 309 -10.46 -1.32 -23.96
N SER A 310 -9.90 -2.44 -24.45
CA SER A 310 -10.56 -3.76 -24.47
C SER A 310 -10.94 -4.29 -23.09
N ARG A 311 -10.37 -3.72 -22.01
CA ARG A 311 -10.67 -4.11 -20.63
C ARG A 311 -11.81 -3.32 -20.01
N PHE A 312 -12.40 -2.37 -20.71
CA PHE A 312 -13.56 -1.66 -20.22
C PHE A 312 -14.84 -2.34 -20.72
N ILE A 313 -15.85 -2.34 -19.86
CA ILE A 313 -17.20 -2.81 -20.17
C ILE A 313 -18.15 -1.60 -20.18
N PRO A 314 -19.16 -1.56 -21.05
CA PRO A 314 -20.12 -0.47 -21.04
C PRO A 314 -21.02 -0.56 -19.81
N ASN A 315 -21.25 0.55 -19.13
CA ASN A 315 -22.31 0.64 -18.12
C ASN A 315 -23.71 0.80 -18.77
N GLN A 316 -24.76 0.91 -17.96
CA GLN A 316 -26.14 1.11 -18.44
C GLN A 316 -26.31 2.37 -19.33
N LYS A 317 -25.46 3.39 -19.12
CA LYS A 317 -25.43 4.64 -19.89
C LYS A 317 -24.41 4.60 -21.04
N LYS A 318 -23.86 3.42 -21.36
CA LYS A 318 -22.85 3.17 -22.41
C LYS A 318 -21.49 3.85 -22.21
N PHE A 319 -21.18 4.33 -21.01
CA PHE A 319 -19.82 4.79 -20.69
C PHE A 319 -18.91 3.62 -20.33
N PRO A 320 -17.62 3.65 -20.72
CA PRO A 320 -16.66 2.61 -20.37
C PRO A 320 -16.37 2.63 -18.88
N VAL A 321 -16.48 1.46 -18.24
CA VAL A 321 -16.15 1.26 -16.83
C VAL A 321 -15.36 -0.03 -16.66
N LEU A 322 -14.56 -0.15 -15.61
CA LEU A 322 -13.91 -1.42 -15.25
C LEU A 322 -14.91 -2.33 -14.52
N SER A 323 -14.73 -3.64 -14.64
CA SER A 323 -15.46 -4.61 -13.82
C SER A 323 -15.16 -4.41 -12.32
N LYS A 324 -16.04 -4.85 -11.42
CA LYS A 324 -15.78 -4.75 -9.97
C LYS A 324 -14.48 -5.43 -9.55
N SER A 325 -14.12 -6.56 -10.19
CA SER A 325 -12.85 -7.26 -9.97
C SER A 325 -11.66 -6.36 -10.33
N ASN A 326 -11.67 -5.75 -11.51
CA ASN A 326 -10.60 -4.88 -11.97
C ASN A 326 -10.52 -3.55 -11.19
N GLN A 327 -11.66 -3.03 -10.70
CA GLN A 327 -11.66 -1.90 -9.77
C GLN A 327 -10.95 -2.24 -8.45
N LEU A 328 -11.20 -3.43 -7.89
CA LEU A 328 -10.53 -3.89 -6.68
C LEU A 328 -9.01 -4.04 -6.87
N VAL A 329 -8.57 -4.66 -7.98
CA VAL A 329 -7.14 -4.77 -8.32
C VAL A 329 -6.51 -3.39 -8.45
N PHE A 330 -7.16 -2.48 -9.19
CA PHE A 330 -6.71 -1.10 -9.39
C PHE A 330 -6.54 -0.37 -8.05
N TRP A 331 -7.53 -0.43 -7.16
CA TRP A 331 -7.46 0.20 -5.85
C TRP A 331 -6.39 -0.42 -4.95
N LYS A 332 -6.28 -1.76 -4.91
CA LYS A 332 -5.24 -2.43 -4.12
C LYS A 332 -3.83 -2.02 -4.54
N ILE A 333 -3.56 -2.01 -5.85
CA ILE A 333 -2.25 -1.60 -6.38
C ILE A 333 -1.94 -0.15 -5.99
N ILE A 334 -2.90 0.76 -6.11
CA ILE A 334 -2.71 2.17 -5.77
C ILE A 334 -2.51 2.38 -4.27
N GLN A 335 -3.30 1.71 -3.42
CA GLN A 335 -3.22 1.86 -1.97
C GLN A 335 -1.93 1.29 -1.39
N LYS A 336 -1.57 0.06 -1.77
CA LYS A 336 -0.37 -0.61 -1.25
C LYS A 336 0.92 0.08 -1.72
N ASN A 337 0.86 0.79 -2.85
CA ASN A 337 1.94 1.61 -3.36
C ASN A 337 1.68 3.12 -3.20
N ALA A 338 0.93 3.56 -2.18
CA ALA A 338 0.49 4.96 -2.05
C ALA A 338 1.64 5.98 -1.99
N LEU A 339 2.81 5.58 -1.52
CA LEU A 339 3.99 6.45 -1.44
C LEU A 339 4.70 6.64 -2.80
N SER A 340 4.71 5.61 -3.65
CA SER A 340 5.15 5.68 -5.06
C SER A 340 4.19 4.89 -5.95
N PRO A 341 3.00 5.44 -6.25
CA PRO A 341 2.01 4.74 -7.04
C PRO A 341 2.50 4.55 -8.47
N PRO A 342 2.16 3.42 -9.13
CA PRO A 342 2.55 3.20 -10.51
C PRO A 342 1.89 4.23 -11.43
N GLY A 343 2.57 4.56 -12.54
CA GLY A 343 1.95 5.34 -13.60
C GLY A 343 0.83 4.51 -14.25
N ILE A 344 -0.38 5.06 -14.34
CA ILE A 344 -1.50 4.42 -15.02
C ILE A 344 -1.39 4.71 -16.50
N VAL A 345 -1.40 3.69 -17.35
CA VAL A 345 -1.24 3.84 -18.79
C VAL A 345 -2.50 3.39 -19.50
N LEU A 346 -3.09 4.26 -20.30
CA LEU A 346 -4.16 3.91 -21.22
C LEU A 346 -3.60 3.63 -22.62
N TYR A 347 -4.15 2.63 -23.30
CA TYR A 347 -3.81 2.35 -24.69
C TYR A 347 -4.97 1.70 -25.45
N GLY A 348 -4.99 1.88 -26.78
CA GLY A 348 -6.06 1.40 -27.65
C GLY A 348 -7.38 2.16 -27.47
N THR A 349 -7.37 3.37 -26.90
CA THR A 349 -8.54 4.22 -26.60
C THR A 349 -9.20 4.87 -27.83
N GLU A 350 -8.89 4.31 -29.00
CA GLU A 350 -9.40 4.74 -30.29
C GLU A 350 -10.89 4.39 -30.41
N ILE A 351 -11.57 5.03 -31.36
CA ILE A 351 -13.04 5.00 -31.52
C ILE A 351 -13.53 3.64 -32.10
N GLU A 352 -12.79 2.54 -31.95
CA GLU A 352 -13.25 1.20 -32.33
C GLU A 352 -14.44 0.70 -31.49
N PHE A 353 -14.67 1.29 -30.30
CA PHE A 353 -15.73 0.83 -29.39
C PHE A 353 -17.15 1.00 -29.97
N LYS A 354 -17.36 1.92 -30.92
CA LYS A 354 -18.64 2.05 -31.64
C LYS A 354 -18.81 0.99 -32.73
N GLU A 355 -17.72 0.55 -33.36
CA GLU A 355 -17.75 -0.49 -34.40
C GLU A 355 -17.85 -1.91 -33.80
N LEU A 356 -17.28 -2.15 -32.62
CA LEU A 356 -17.44 -3.39 -31.85
C LEU A 356 -18.90 -3.62 -31.40
N ILE A 357 -19.62 -2.56 -31.02
CA ILE A 357 -21.06 -2.65 -30.70
C ILE A 357 -21.91 -2.78 -31.98
N ALA A 358 -21.50 -2.15 -33.08
CA ALA A 358 -22.19 -2.26 -34.37
C ALA A 358 -22.05 -3.66 -35.01
N SER A 359 -20.92 -4.33 -34.79
CA SER A 359 -20.65 -5.69 -35.29
C SER A 359 -21.25 -6.78 -34.41
N ALA A 360 -21.31 -6.60 -33.08
CA ALA A 360 -22.01 -7.50 -32.18
C ALA A 360 -23.55 -7.46 -32.32
N GLY A 361 -24.10 -6.42 -32.98
CA GLY A 361 -25.53 -6.25 -33.24
C GLY A 361 -26.05 -6.86 -34.55
N LYS A 362 -25.18 -7.38 -35.44
CA LYS A 362 -25.62 -8.03 -36.68
C LYS A 362 -25.94 -9.52 -36.44
N LYS A 363 -27.18 -9.76 -36.02
CA LYS A 363 -27.84 -11.06 -36.25
C LYS A 363 -27.81 -11.38 -37.73
N VAL A 364 -27.46 -12.63 -38.04
CA VAL A 364 -27.69 -13.30 -39.32
C VAL A 364 -29.12 -13.01 -39.78
N THR A 365 -29.27 -12.32 -40.90
CA THR A 365 -30.50 -12.31 -41.69
C THR A 365 -30.19 -12.88 -43.06
N THR A 366 -30.76 -14.04 -43.30
CA THR A 366 -30.92 -14.77 -44.55
C THR A 366 -31.24 -13.86 -45.74
N ASN A 367 -30.51 -14.00 -46.84
CA ASN A 367 -30.99 -13.61 -48.16
C ASN A 367 -31.94 -14.70 -48.68
N ASN A 368 -33.20 -14.33 -48.92
CA ASN A 368 -34.16 -15.11 -49.69
C ASN A 368 -33.88 -14.97 -51.18
N GLN A 369 -33.86 -16.08 -51.93
CA GLN A 369 -34.65 -16.28 -53.16
C GLN A 369 -34.43 -17.68 -53.75
N ALA A 370 -35.46 -18.55 -53.71
CA ALA A 370 -36.17 -19.08 -54.88
C ALA A 370 -37.00 -20.36 -54.59
N CYS A 371 -38.30 -20.27 -54.92
CA CYS A 371 -39.20 -21.32 -55.46
C CYS A 371 -39.75 -22.48 -54.60
N SER A 372 -40.93 -22.22 -53.98
CA SER A 372 -42.27 -22.90 -54.07
C SER A 372 -42.45 -24.32 -54.66
N PRO A 373 -43.61 -25.02 -54.47
CA PRO A 373 -44.65 -24.94 -53.41
C PRO A 373 -45.15 -26.35 -52.91
N ILE A 374 -46.09 -26.39 -51.94
CA ILE A 374 -47.40 -27.12 -51.95
C ILE A 374 -47.86 -27.68 -50.57
N LYS A 375 -49.05 -27.19 -50.19
CA LYS A 375 -50.17 -27.73 -49.37
C LYS A 375 -50.13 -27.80 -47.84
N HIS A 376 -50.99 -26.95 -47.28
CA HIS A 376 -51.75 -27.13 -46.03
C HIS A 376 -52.92 -28.12 -46.19
N ASN A 377 -53.24 -28.81 -45.09
CA ASN A 377 -54.56 -28.97 -44.45
C ASN A 377 -54.34 -29.83 -43.18
N SER A 378 -55.03 -29.74 -42.04
CA SER A 378 -56.04 -28.85 -41.45
C SER A 378 -56.48 -29.50 -40.10
N ILE A 379 -57.09 -28.73 -39.18
CA ILE A 379 -58.07 -29.12 -38.13
C ILE A 379 -57.59 -29.39 -36.67
N ASN A 380 -57.93 -28.41 -35.81
CA ASN A 380 -58.63 -28.37 -34.51
C ASN A 380 -58.69 -29.52 -33.46
N MET A 381 -58.43 -29.08 -32.21
CA MET A 381 -59.05 -29.32 -30.89
C MET A 381 -59.58 -30.71 -30.47
N ASN A 382 -59.09 -31.22 -29.32
CA ASN A 382 -59.85 -31.29 -28.06
C ASN A 382 -59.04 -31.76 -26.83
N ARG A 383 -59.58 -31.39 -25.65
CA ARG A 383 -59.22 -31.69 -24.24
C ARG A 383 -58.93 -33.16 -23.89
N VAL A 384 -58.22 -33.40 -22.78
CA VAL A 384 -58.71 -33.97 -21.48
C VAL A 384 -57.52 -34.28 -20.55
N SER A 385 -57.84 -34.36 -19.26
CA SER A 385 -57.08 -34.23 -18.02
C SER A 385 -56.82 -35.54 -17.26
N ILE A 386 -55.86 -35.50 -16.32
CA ILE A 386 -55.70 -36.30 -15.07
C ILE A 386 -55.31 -37.79 -15.23
N ILE A 387 -54.28 -38.24 -14.48
CA ILE A 387 -54.32 -39.27 -13.41
C ILE A 387 -52.90 -39.48 -12.84
N SER A 388 -52.90 -39.73 -11.53
CA SER A 388 -51.83 -40.05 -10.57
C SER A 388 -51.15 -41.40 -10.79
N ASP A 389 -49.98 -41.63 -10.17
CA ASP A 389 -49.77 -42.68 -9.15
C ASP A 389 -48.27 -42.95 -8.85
N ASN A 390 -47.93 -42.78 -7.57
CA ASN A 390 -47.22 -43.66 -6.61
C ASN A 390 -46.06 -44.62 -6.98
N SER A 391 -45.25 -44.83 -5.92
CA SER A 391 -44.37 -45.98 -5.56
C SER A 391 -42.95 -45.98 -6.16
N GLU A 392 -41.86 -46.42 -5.50
CA GLU A 392 -41.61 -46.96 -4.17
C GLU A 392 -40.07 -47.01 -3.91
N SER A 393 -39.74 -47.23 -2.64
CA SER A 393 -38.47 -47.48 -1.93
C SER A 393 -37.30 -48.24 -2.61
N SER A 394 -36.07 -47.98 -2.13
CA SER A 394 -35.23 -49.00 -1.45
C SER A 394 -33.91 -48.45 -0.87
N SER A 395 -33.45 -49.11 0.18
CA SER A 395 -32.42 -48.79 1.16
C SER A 395 -31.16 -49.68 1.02
N SER A 396 -30.01 -49.21 1.52
CA SER A 396 -28.91 -49.99 2.16
C SER A 396 -27.74 -49.02 2.41
N SER A 397 -27.32 -48.67 3.63
CA SER A 397 -26.67 -49.41 4.73
C SER A 397 -25.31 -50.03 4.38
N GLY A 398 -24.23 -49.47 4.93
CA GLY A 398 -22.89 -50.05 4.89
C GLY A 398 -21.89 -49.23 5.72
N ASN A 399 -21.79 -49.57 7.02
CA ASN A 399 -20.80 -49.05 7.96
C ASN A 399 -19.38 -49.57 7.66
N SER A 400 -18.36 -48.74 7.88
CA SER A 400 -17.07 -49.20 8.42
C SER A 400 -16.38 -48.10 9.23
N THR A 401 -16.11 -48.44 10.49
CA THR A 401 -15.57 -47.66 11.60
C THR A 401 -14.04 -47.57 11.62
N SER A 402 -13.54 -46.67 12.49
CA SER A 402 -12.22 -46.61 13.16
C SER A 402 -11.19 -45.66 12.50
N LEU A 403 -10.46 -44.75 13.19
CA LEU A 403 -10.22 -44.48 14.61
C LEU A 403 -9.79 -43.00 14.82
N ARG A 404 -10.16 -42.46 15.99
CA ARG A 404 -9.83 -41.13 16.53
C ARG A 404 -8.40 -41.09 17.08
N PHE A 405 -7.80 -39.89 17.12
CA PHE A 405 -7.12 -39.41 18.33
C PHE A 405 -7.56 -37.97 18.64
N ALA A 406 -7.78 -37.74 19.93
CA ALA A 406 -8.61 -36.69 20.51
C ALA A 406 -7.80 -35.50 21.02
N SER A 407 -8.40 -34.32 20.94
CA SER A 407 -8.06 -33.13 21.72
C SER A 407 -9.06 -33.02 22.90
N PRO A 408 -8.63 -32.67 24.13
CA PRO A 408 -9.51 -32.66 25.28
C PRO A 408 -10.39 -31.40 25.35
N SER A 409 -11.65 -31.63 25.73
CA SER A 409 -12.67 -30.66 26.11
C SER A 409 -12.74 -30.51 27.64
N ILE A 410 -13.04 -29.31 28.12
CA ILE A 410 -13.61 -28.92 29.44
C ILE A 410 -13.74 -27.38 29.36
N ASP A 411 -14.79 -26.66 29.74
CA ASP A 411 -16.15 -26.95 30.18
C ASP A 411 -16.96 -25.67 29.85
N GLN A 412 -18.20 -25.81 29.38
CA GLN A 412 -19.16 -24.71 29.35
C GLN A 412 -20.07 -24.85 30.57
N ASN A 413 -20.06 -23.84 31.44
CA ASN A 413 -21.21 -23.48 32.25
C ASN A 413 -21.41 -21.96 32.22
N SER A 414 -22.69 -21.63 32.16
CA SER A 414 -23.37 -20.35 31.97
C SER A 414 -22.99 -19.26 32.98
N ASP A 415 -22.91 -18.01 32.53
CA ASP A 415 -23.97 -17.04 32.83
C ASP A 415 -23.78 -15.66 32.15
N THR A 416 -24.89 -15.24 31.53
CA THR A 416 -25.38 -13.89 31.17
C THR A 416 -24.42 -12.68 31.14
N ALA A 417 -24.17 -12.16 29.93
CA ALA A 417 -23.88 -10.73 29.71
C ALA A 417 -24.47 -10.26 28.37
N GLN A 418 -25.22 -9.15 28.43
CA GLN A 418 -25.97 -8.54 27.34
C GLN A 418 -25.05 -8.17 26.16
N GLN A 419 -25.24 -8.83 25.01
CA GLN A 419 -24.71 -8.37 23.74
C GLN A 419 -25.57 -7.23 23.19
N THR A 420 -25.01 -6.02 23.19
CA THR A 420 -25.42 -4.96 22.29
C THR A 420 -25.08 -5.38 20.85
N THR A 421 -26.11 -5.71 20.09
CA THR A 421 -26.03 -6.05 18.67
C THR A 421 -25.51 -4.87 17.84
N PHE A 422 -24.26 -4.92 17.41
CA PHE A 422 -23.83 -4.15 16.22
C PHE A 422 -24.34 -4.87 14.97
N LYS A 423 -25.36 -4.28 14.33
CA LYS A 423 -25.90 -4.75 13.04
C LYS A 423 -24.78 -4.80 12.00
N LYS A 424 -24.51 -5.99 11.45
CA LYS A 424 -23.90 -6.16 10.12
C LYS A 424 -24.79 -5.45 9.11
N SER A 425 -24.39 -4.27 8.63
CA SER A 425 -25.03 -3.64 7.48
C SER A 425 -24.51 -4.31 6.20
N SER A 426 -25.35 -5.16 5.62
CA SER A 426 -25.29 -5.55 4.22
C SER A 426 -25.38 -4.29 3.35
N PHE A 427 -24.31 -3.89 2.67
CA PHE A 427 -24.32 -2.75 1.77
C PHE A 427 -24.73 -3.19 0.36
N SER A 428 -25.94 -2.81 -0.04
CA SER A 428 -26.41 -2.82 -1.42
C SER A 428 -25.70 -1.71 -2.21
N LEU A 429 -25.01 -2.09 -3.29
CA LEU A 429 -24.44 -1.13 -4.24
C LEU A 429 -25.57 -0.56 -5.11
N SER A 430 -25.89 0.73 -4.95
CA SER A 430 -26.73 1.47 -5.88
C SER A 430 -25.94 1.88 -7.13
N SER A 431 -26.62 1.85 -8.28
CA SER A 431 -26.09 2.27 -9.59
C SER A 431 -25.81 3.79 -9.63
N PRO A 432 -24.81 4.25 -10.41
CA PRO A 432 -24.33 5.62 -10.35
C PRO A 432 -25.31 6.65 -10.96
N ASN A 433 -25.64 7.69 -10.18
CA ASN A 433 -26.19 8.94 -10.70
C ASN A 433 -25.04 9.84 -11.17
N PHE A 434 -24.86 9.92 -12.49
CA PHE A 434 -24.07 10.96 -13.14
C PHE A 434 -24.71 12.33 -12.88
N PRO A 435 -23.95 13.41 -12.64
CA PRO A 435 -24.50 14.75 -12.54
C PRO A 435 -25.15 15.14 -13.86
N SER A 436 -26.45 15.43 -13.82
CA SER A 436 -27.24 15.87 -14.96
C SER A 436 -26.86 17.30 -15.35
N ARG A 437 -26.11 17.46 -16.44
CA ARG A 437 -26.26 18.68 -17.26
C ARG A 437 -27.57 18.53 -18.03
N SER A 438 -28.45 19.53 -17.92
CA SER A 438 -29.70 19.62 -18.66
C SER A 438 -29.42 19.58 -20.16
N ILE A 439 -29.67 18.44 -20.80
CA ILE A 439 -29.64 18.28 -22.26
C ILE A 439 -30.93 17.59 -22.66
N ASN A 440 -31.66 18.22 -23.58
CA ASN A 440 -32.93 17.76 -24.12
C ASN A 440 -32.87 16.28 -24.58
N SER A 441 -33.90 15.54 -24.22
CA SER A 441 -34.15 14.16 -24.61
C SER A 441 -34.44 14.07 -26.12
N ASN A 442 -33.39 13.95 -26.93
CA ASN A 442 -33.35 13.33 -28.26
C ASN A 442 -31.96 13.51 -28.89
N SER A 443 -30.88 13.14 -28.20
CA SER A 443 -29.54 13.08 -28.80
C SER A 443 -28.82 11.80 -28.42
N THR A 444 -28.25 11.16 -29.44
CA THR A 444 -27.26 10.08 -29.32
C THR A 444 -26.10 10.55 -28.44
N PRO A 445 -25.40 9.64 -27.72
CA PRO A 445 -24.29 10.04 -26.86
C PRO A 445 -23.18 10.62 -27.72
N VAL A 446 -23.05 11.95 -27.69
CA VAL A 446 -21.93 12.66 -28.29
C VAL A 446 -20.71 12.26 -27.48
N SER A 447 -19.87 11.41 -28.09
CA SER A 447 -18.54 11.11 -27.58
C SER A 447 -17.81 12.44 -27.43
N SER A 448 -17.30 12.73 -26.23
CA SER A 448 -16.43 13.87 -25.98
C SER A 448 -15.06 13.55 -26.61
N CYS A 449 -15.00 13.51 -27.94
CA CYS A 449 -13.77 13.33 -28.69
C CYS A 449 -12.97 14.63 -28.61
N VAL A 450 -11.66 14.53 -28.46
CA VAL A 450 -10.79 15.69 -28.65
C VAL A 450 -10.39 15.76 -30.11
N ASN A 451 -10.68 16.91 -30.71
CA ASN A 451 -10.46 17.17 -32.11
C ASN A 451 -9.29 18.15 -32.23
N ILE A 452 -8.24 17.77 -32.96
CA ILE A 452 -7.17 18.72 -33.35
C ILE A 452 -7.39 19.06 -34.83
N SER A 453 -7.48 20.35 -35.14
CA SER A 453 -7.42 20.81 -36.52
C SER A 453 -5.97 21.08 -36.93
N LEU A 454 -5.46 20.35 -37.92
CA LEU A 454 -4.22 20.70 -38.62
C LEU A 454 -4.57 20.91 -40.10
N ASN A 455 -4.15 22.03 -40.70
CA ASN A 455 -4.34 22.32 -42.12
C ASN A 455 -5.78 22.11 -42.64
N ASN A 456 -6.79 22.55 -41.87
CA ASN A 456 -8.22 22.35 -42.13
C ASN A 456 -8.75 20.89 -42.06
N GLU A 457 -7.93 19.92 -41.67
CA GLU A 457 -8.36 18.55 -41.35
C GLU A 457 -8.53 18.37 -39.85
N VAL A 458 -9.64 17.74 -39.42
CA VAL A 458 -9.96 17.48 -38.02
C VAL A 458 -9.59 16.05 -37.65
N TYR A 459 -8.60 15.90 -36.77
CA TYR A 459 -8.14 14.63 -36.24
C TYR A 459 -8.84 14.34 -34.90
N ASN A 460 -9.59 13.25 -34.83
CA ASN A 460 -10.11 12.73 -33.56
C ASN A 460 -8.96 12.02 -32.85
N LEU A 461 -8.46 12.60 -31.77
CA LEU A 461 -7.42 11.97 -30.97
C LEU A 461 -7.93 10.66 -30.39
N GLU A 462 -8.88 10.74 -29.46
CA GLU A 462 -9.28 9.60 -28.62
C GLU A 462 -10.64 9.84 -27.94
N ASP A 463 -11.22 8.77 -27.39
CA ASP A 463 -12.38 8.86 -26.51
C ASP A 463 -11.97 9.23 -25.08
N LEU A 464 -12.26 10.47 -24.66
CA LEU A 464 -11.90 10.98 -23.34
C LEU A 464 -12.64 10.28 -22.18
N SER A 465 -13.67 9.49 -22.47
CA SER A 465 -14.46 8.82 -21.44
C SER A 465 -13.64 7.81 -20.62
N TYR A 466 -12.65 7.14 -21.23
CA TYR A 466 -11.71 6.27 -20.52
C TYR A 466 -10.88 7.05 -19.49
N PHE A 467 -10.32 8.19 -19.92
CA PHE A 467 -9.50 9.06 -19.08
C PHE A 467 -10.29 9.65 -17.91
N GLU A 468 -11.49 10.16 -18.19
CA GLU A 468 -12.38 10.71 -17.16
C GLU A 468 -12.84 9.63 -16.17
N TYR A 469 -13.09 8.40 -16.63
CA TYR A 469 -13.41 7.30 -15.73
C TYR A 469 -12.24 6.90 -14.82
N ILE A 470 -11.00 6.86 -15.32
CA ILE A 470 -9.82 6.60 -14.47
C ILE A 470 -9.63 7.73 -13.45
N LYS A 471 -9.79 9.00 -13.85
CA LYS A 471 -9.78 10.12 -12.88
C LYS A 471 -10.86 9.96 -11.81
N TYR A 472 -12.06 9.53 -12.20
CA TYR A 472 -13.14 9.24 -11.27
C TYR A 472 -12.73 8.13 -10.28
N LEU A 473 -12.19 7.01 -10.76
CA LEU A 473 -11.75 5.91 -9.89
C LEU A 473 -10.66 6.34 -8.90
N ILE A 474 -9.70 7.15 -9.37
CA ILE A 474 -8.66 7.73 -8.52
C ILE A 474 -9.28 8.63 -7.45
N LYS A 475 -10.17 9.57 -7.84
CA LYS A 475 -10.84 10.47 -6.90
C LYS A 475 -11.67 9.71 -5.87
N SER A 476 -12.45 8.71 -6.31
CA SER A 476 -13.26 7.86 -5.45
C SER A 476 -12.41 7.07 -4.45
N SER A 477 -11.20 6.64 -4.84
CA SER A 477 -10.29 5.96 -3.90
C SER A 477 -9.86 6.89 -2.74
N PHE A 478 -9.61 8.18 -3.02
CA PHE A 478 -9.24 9.15 -2.00
C PHE A 478 -10.42 9.57 -1.11
N SER A 479 -11.61 9.78 -1.68
CA SER A 479 -12.78 10.25 -0.93
C SER A 479 -13.39 9.21 0.01
N ASN A 480 -13.09 7.92 -0.18
CA ASN A 480 -13.63 6.84 0.64
C ASN A 480 -12.86 6.59 1.96
N ASN A 481 -12.00 7.52 2.42
CA ASN A 481 -11.25 7.39 3.68
C ASN A 481 -10.55 6.02 3.83
N GLN A 482 -9.96 5.53 2.74
CA GLN A 482 -9.26 4.24 2.77
C GLN A 482 -7.82 4.34 3.28
N LEU A 483 -7.32 5.56 3.54
CA LEU A 483 -6.08 5.75 4.29
C LEU A 483 -6.40 5.86 5.78
N LEU A 484 -6.01 4.86 6.54
CA LEU A 484 -6.13 4.85 8.00
C LEU A 484 -5.41 6.07 8.59
N PRO A 485 -5.80 6.60 9.77
CA PRO A 485 -5.11 7.71 10.42
C PRO A 485 -3.59 7.51 10.55
N ILE A 486 -3.18 6.25 10.74
CA ILE A 486 -1.78 5.84 10.75
C ILE A 486 -1.09 6.05 9.41
N GLU A 487 -1.76 5.82 8.28
CA GLU A 487 -1.23 6.00 6.92
C GLU A 487 -1.12 7.48 6.57
N ASN A 488 -2.10 8.30 6.97
CA ASN A 488 -2.04 9.76 6.86
C ASN A 488 -0.88 10.35 7.67
N TYR A 489 -0.70 9.93 8.93
CA TYR A 489 0.45 10.35 9.73
C TYR A 489 1.79 10.03 9.04
N ASN A 490 1.90 8.90 8.35
CA ASN A 490 3.14 8.51 7.67
C ASN A 490 3.41 9.35 6.44
N ILE A 491 2.40 9.58 5.62
CA ILE A 491 2.52 10.44 4.45
C ILE A 491 2.99 11.82 4.92
N ASN A 492 2.37 12.34 5.99
CA ASN A 492 2.73 13.63 6.57
C ASN A 492 4.16 13.64 7.13
N SER A 493 4.56 12.59 7.86
CA SER A 493 5.91 12.45 8.45
C SER A 493 7.00 12.28 7.38
N LEU A 494 6.76 11.47 6.35
CA LEU A 494 7.70 11.26 5.23
C LEU A 494 7.88 12.55 4.40
N LEU A 495 6.78 13.25 4.12
CA LEU A 495 6.81 14.54 3.41
C LEU A 495 7.49 15.63 4.24
N ALA A 496 7.23 15.71 5.55
CA ALA A 496 7.85 16.68 6.45
C ALA A 496 9.35 16.44 6.64
N ASN A 497 9.77 15.18 6.75
CA ASN A 497 11.17 14.83 7.03
C ASN A 497 12.04 14.66 5.78
N LYS A 498 11.50 14.90 4.56
CA LYS A 498 12.18 14.58 3.27
C LYS A 498 12.76 13.16 3.22
N LEU A 499 12.18 12.24 4.00
CA LEU A 499 12.63 10.86 4.03
C LEU A 499 12.12 10.18 2.76
N SER A 500 13.03 9.56 2.03
CA SER A 500 12.65 8.75 0.89
C SER A 500 11.79 7.58 1.37
N GLU A 501 10.79 7.23 0.55
CA GLU A 501 9.88 6.13 0.82
C GLU A 501 10.65 4.86 1.22
N GLY A 502 10.34 4.34 2.40
CA GLY A 502 10.99 3.18 2.99
C GLY A 502 12.50 3.32 3.20
N ALA A 503 12.98 4.51 3.56
CA ALA A 503 14.31 4.68 4.14
C ALA A 503 14.44 3.81 5.39
N LEU A 504 15.51 3.02 5.47
CA LEU A 504 15.88 2.27 6.66
C LEU A 504 16.25 3.27 7.75
N GLN A 505 15.57 3.21 8.89
CA GLN A 505 15.93 4.00 10.06
C GLN A 505 16.84 3.18 10.96
N VAL A 506 17.69 3.85 11.72
CA VAL A 506 18.45 3.21 12.80
C VAL A 506 17.55 3.20 14.04
N PRO A 507 17.42 2.08 14.79
CA PRO A 507 16.70 2.08 16.05
C PRO A 507 17.23 3.19 16.96
N LEU A 508 16.32 3.90 17.62
CA LEU A 508 16.73 4.85 18.65
C LEU A 508 17.47 4.09 19.76
N GLN A 509 18.41 4.79 20.38
CA GLN A 509 19.20 4.28 21.50
C GLN A 509 19.20 5.32 22.61
N PRO A 510 18.05 5.62 23.26
CA PRO A 510 17.95 6.72 24.22
C PRO A 510 18.86 6.52 25.44
N LEU A 511 19.15 5.27 25.83
CA LEU A 511 20.08 4.98 26.91
C LEU A 511 21.53 5.31 26.57
N ASN A 512 21.94 5.24 25.30
CA ASN A 512 23.29 5.62 24.88
C ASN A 512 23.36 7.11 24.52
N ASN A 513 22.38 7.59 23.75
CA ASN A 513 22.38 8.91 23.13
C ASN A 513 21.30 9.83 23.70
N ASN A 514 21.61 11.10 23.86
CA ASN A 514 20.60 12.11 24.24
C ASN A 514 19.71 12.43 23.03
N LEU A 515 18.41 12.23 23.19
CA LEU A 515 17.43 12.53 22.15
C LEU A 515 17.28 14.04 21.93
N THR A 516 16.94 14.42 20.70
CA THR A 516 16.72 15.81 20.31
C THR A 516 15.32 16.30 20.70
N ASN A 517 15.15 17.62 20.81
CA ASN A 517 13.84 18.22 21.14
C ASN A 517 12.74 17.83 20.13
N LEU A 518 13.08 17.77 18.84
CA LEU A 518 12.15 17.34 17.79
C LEU A 518 11.70 15.88 18.00
N THR A 519 12.59 15.00 18.47
CA THR A 519 12.25 13.59 18.75
C THR A 519 11.21 13.49 19.86
N TYR A 520 11.38 14.22 20.96
CA TYR A 520 10.37 14.26 22.02
C TYR A 520 9.04 14.83 21.52
N GLN A 521 9.07 15.89 20.72
CA GLN A 521 7.84 16.45 20.14
C GLN A 521 7.07 15.44 19.29
N ILE A 522 7.78 14.62 18.49
CA ILE A 522 7.17 13.52 17.72
C ILE A 522 6.49 12.52 18.65
N PHE A 523 7.13 12.13 19.76
CA PHE A 523 6.55 11.19 20.73
C PHE A 523 5.28 11.73 21.38
N GLU A 524 5.23 13.03 21.65
CA GLU A 524 4.13 13.69 22.36
C GLU A 524 2.87 13.87 21.51
N HIS A 525 3.00 13.75 20.19
CA HIS A 525 1.86 13.75 19.29
C HIS A 525 1.01 12.46 19.39
N ASP A 526 1.52 11.39 20.02
CA ASP A 526 0.75 10.16 20.23
C ASP A 526 -0.18 10.29 21.45
N SER A 527 -1.37 10.84 21.21
CA SER A 527 -2.39 10.99 22.25
C SER A 527 -2.89 9.65 22.82
N THR A 528 -2.88 8.58 22.02
CA THR A 528 -3.38 7.26 22.44
C THR A 528 -2.44 6.66 23.49
N LYS A 529 -1.13 6.75 23.26
CA LYS A 529 -0.11 6.31 24.23
C LYS A 529 -0.34 6.94 25.60
N TYR A 530 -0.42 8.27 25.68
CA TYR A 530 -0.55 8.95 26.98
C TYR A 530 -1.92 8.77 27.62
N TYR A 531 -2.99 8.56 26.83
CA TYR A 531 -4.30 8.17 27.35
C TYR A 531 -4.26 6.78 28.02
N CYS A 532 -3.59 5.80 27.39
CA CYS A 532 -3.41 4.48 27.99
C CYS A 532 -2.57 4.53 29.28
N TYR A 533 -1.49 5.33 29.30
CA TYR A 533 -0.70 5.54 30.52
C TYR A 533 -1.54 6.19 31.63
N GLU A 534 -2.31 7.22 31.32
CA GLU A 534 -3.20 7.89 32.28
C GLU A 534 -4.19 6.91 32.91
N ASN A 535 -4.87 6.10 32.10
CA ASN A 535 -5.78 5.07 32.61
C ASN A 535 -5.07 4.04 33.49
N ALA A 536 -3.88 3.56 33.09
CA ALA A 536 -3.12 2.59 33.87
C ALA A 536 -2.65 3.18 35.20
N ILE A 537 -2.20 4.44 35.19
CA ILE A 537 -1.77 5.18 36.39
C ILE A 537 -2.95 5.40 37.34
N PHE A 538 -4.12 5.80 36.81
CA PHE A 538 -5.33 5.99 37.60
C PHE A 538 -5.69 4.71 38.35
N GLN A 539 -5.80 3.58 37.63
CA GLN A 539 -6.15 2.29 38.23
C GLN A 539 -5.10 1.81 39.24
N ALA A 540 -3.81 1.93 38.92
CA ALA A 540 -2.75 1.54 39.85
C ALA A 540 -2.78 2.36 41.14
N ILE A 541 -3.05 3.67 41.06
CA ILE A 541 -3.19 4.51 42.25
C ILE A 541 -4.46 4.13 43.04
N SER A 542 -5.58 3.85 42.36
CA SER A 542 -6.82 3.37 42.99
C SER A 542 -6.59 2.08 43.78
N ASP A 543 -5.91 1.09 43.20
CA ASP A 543 -5.58 -0.17 43.90
C ASP A 543 -4.66 0.08 45.12
N LEU A 544 -3.67 0.97 44.96
CA LEU A 544 -2.74 1.29 46.05
C LEU A 544 -3.45 1.96 47.24
N ILE A 545 -4.38 2.89 47.02
CA ILE A 545 -5.06 3.58 48.13
C ILE A 545 -6.02 2.68 48.92
N GLU A 546 -6.45 1.54 48.36
CA GLU A 546 -7.24 0.54 49.09
C GLU A 546 -6.43 -0.17 50.19
N ILE A 547 -5.11 -0.24 50.03
CA ILE A 547 -4.21 -0.85 51.02
C ILE A 547 -4.33 -0.07 52.34
N PRO A 548 -4.59 -0.74 53.49
CA PRO A 548 -4.90 -0.07 54.76
C PRO A 548 -3.93 1.03 55.20
N ARG A 549 -2.63 0.87 54.93
CA ARG A 549 -1.60 1.89 55.27
C ARG A 549 -1.71 3.18 54.45
N PHE A 550 -2.32 3.12 53.26
CA PHE A 550 -2.47 4.26 52.36
C PHE A 550 -3.86 4.89 52.40
N LYS A 551 -4.82 4.33 53.14
CA LYS A 551 -6.12 4.97 53.37
C LYS A 551 -5.99 6.39 53.89
N GLN A 552 -4.98 6.69 54.70
CA GLN A 552 -4.71 8.05 55.21
C GLN A 552 -4.37 9.08 54.12
N VAL A 553 -3.96 8.63 52.93
CA VAL A 553 -3.64 9.49 51.78
C VAL A 553 -4.89 10.15 51.20
N THR A 554 -6.07 9.53 51.37
CA THR A 554 -7.35 10.08 50.89
C THR A 554 -8.03 11.00 51.92
N TYR A 555 -7.47 11.17 53.13
CA TYR A 555 -8.05 12.04 54.15
C TYR A 555 -7.35 13.42 54.18
N HIS A 556 -8.17 14.48 54.21
CA HIS A 556 -7.71 15.87 54.37
C HIS A 556 -7.61 16.33 55.84
N ASN A 557 -7.83 15.45 56.83
CA ASN A 557 -7.81 15.84 58.24
C ASN A 557 -6.38 16.02 58.78
N GLU A 558 -6.05 17.27 59.12
CA GLU A 558 -4.77 17.73 59.69
C GLU A 558 -4.47 17.21 61.12
N THR A 559 -5.43 16.52 61.76
CA THR A 559 -5.34 16.12 63.18
C THR A 559 -4.57 14.82 63.44
N THR A 560 -4.18 14.10 62.39
CA THR A 560 -3.36 12.88 62.53
C THR A 560 -1.87 13.23 62.39
N LYS A 561 -1.03 12.80 63.35
CA LYS A 561 0.43 12.97 63.28
C LYS A 561 0.93 12.52 61.91
N PHE A 562 1.72 13.38 61.25
CA PHE A 562 2.34 13.06 59.97
C PHE A 562 3.30 11.88 60.15
N ASP A 563 2.96 10.72 59.60
CA ASP A 563 3.81 9.53 59.60
C ASP A 563 4.27 9.27 58.18
N HIS A 564 5.59 9.43 57.95
CA HIS A 564 6.24 9.15 56.67
C HIS A 564 6.00 7.71 56.17
N LYS A 565 5.66 6.77 57.07
CA LYS A 565 5.34 5.38 56.70
C LYS A 565 4.02 5.23 55.92
N ASN A 566 3.15 6.23 55.97
CA ASN A 566 1.83 6.22 55.33
C ASN A 566 1.80 7.10 54.06
N CYS A 567 2.96 7.42 53.49
CA CYS A 567 3.08 8.17 52.25
C CYS A 567 3.11 7.26 51.01
N LEU A 568 2.49 7.70 49.92
CA LEU A 568 2.55 7.04 48.62
C LEU A 568 3.79 7.52 47.83
N ASN A 569 4.78 6.66 47.65
CA ASN A 569 6.01 6.98 46.91
C ASN A 569 5.91 6.49 45.44
N ILE A 570 6.02 7.44 44.50
CA ILE A 570 5.92 7.22 43.05
C ILE A 570 7.28 7.57 42.41
N LEU A 571 7.78 6.68 41.56
CA LEU A 571 8.96 6.89 40.73
C LEU A 571 8.57 6.96 39.26
N VAL A 572 9.03 8.00 38.56
CA VAL A 572 8.95 8.10 37.10
C VAL A 572 10.37 8.03 36.53
N VAL A 573 10.65 6.98 35.75
CA VAL A 573 11.96 6.74 35.14
C VAL A 573 11.90 7.11 33.66
N GLY A 574 12.79 8.02 33.24
CA GLY A 574 12.78 8.56 31.87
C GLY A 574 11.51 9.34 31.55
N PRO A 575 11.13 10.38 32.33
CA PRO A 575 9.92 11.16 32.09
C PRO A 575 9.93 11.97 30.78
N GLY A 576 11.06 12.08 30.08
CA GLY A 576 11.20 12.96 28.92
C GLY A 576 10.85 14.39 29.31
N ARG A 577 10.09 15.11 28.47
CA ARG A 577 9.62 16.48 28.78
C ARG A 577 8.46 16.55 29.80
N GLY A 578 8.13 15.42 30.44
CA GLY A 578 7.26 15.38 31.62
C GLY A 578 5.78 15.11 31.37
N LEU A 579 5.36 14.64 30.19
CA LEU A 579 3.95 14.31 29.95
C LEU A 579 3.44 13.19 30.87
N LEU A 580 4.27 12.18 31.17
CA LEU A 580 3.90 11.14 32.13
C LEU A 580 3.70 11.71 33.54
N ILE A 581 4.49 12.73 33.92
CA ILE A 581 4.33 13.43 35.19
C ILE A 581 3.01 14.21 35.21
N ASP A 582 2.64 14.87 34.11
CA ASP A 582 1.33 15.53 34.00
C ASP A 582 0.19 14.53 34.21
N LYS A 583 0.30 13.33 33.62
CA LYS A 583 -0.70 12.26 33.81
C LYS A 583 -0.77 11.80 35.27
N VAL A 584 0.37 11.60 35.93
CA VAL A 584 0.39 11.29 37.37
C VAL A 584 -0.33 12.35 38.19
N LEU A 585 0.02 13.62 38.01
CA LEU A 585 -0.58 14.72 38.77
C LEU A 585 -2.08 14.89 38.47
N GLY A 586 -2.49 14.67 37.21
CA GLY A 586 -3.90 14.61 36.81
C GLY A 586 -4.66 13.54 37.59
N CYS A 587 -4.18 12.29 37.57
CA CYS A 587 -4.82 11.19 38.30
C CYS A 587 -4.87 11.42 39.81
N LEU A 588 -3.80 11.98 40.41
CA LEU A 588 -3.77 12.32 41.84
C LEU A 588 -4.84 13.35 42.20
N LYS A 589 -5.09 14.32 41.30
CA LYS A 589 -6.13 15.34 41.46
C LYS A 589 -7.52 14.74 41.26
N ASP A 590 -7.71 13.91 40.25
CA ASP A 590 -9.00 13.27 39.95
C ASP A 590 -9.45 12.31 41.05
N LEU A 591 -8.50 11.70 41.76
CA LEU A 591 -8.73 10.85 42.93
C LEU A 591 -8.80 11.63 44.26
N ASP A 592 -8.73 12.96 44.23
CA ASP A 592 -8.79 13.85 45.39
C ASP A 592 -7.79 13.46 46.50
N LEU A 593 -6.55 13.14 46.12
CA LEU A 593 -5.54 12.70 47.08
C LEU A 593 -4.85 13.88 47.77
N ASN A 594 -4.58 13.71 49.07
CA ASN A 594 -3.80 14.67 49.83
C ASN A 594 -2.33 14.66 49.37
N LEU A 595 -1.97 15.61 48.51
CA LEU A 595 -0.64 15.73 47.92
C LEU A 595 0.48 15.83 48.96
N SER A 596 0.23 16.27 50.20
CA SER A 596 1.26 16.28 51.26
C SER A 596 1.75 14.88 51.62
N ARG A 597 0.95 13.84 51.34
CA ARG A 597 1.25 12.42 51.61
C ARG A 597 1.70 11.64 50.37
N VAL A 598 1.93 12.31 49.24
CA VAL A 598 2.42 11.67 48.00
C VAL A 598 3.81 12.20 47.69
N ASN A 599 4.78 11.31 47.49
CA ASN A 599 6.14 11.68 47.10
C ASN A 599 6.38 11.26 45.66
N ILE A 600 6.77 12.20 44.80
CA ILE A 600 7.02 11.93 43.37
C ILE A 600 8.48 12.24 43.08
N ILE A 601 9.20 11.23 42.59
CA ILE A 601 10.59 11.37 42.12
C ILE A 601 10.61 11.07 40.63
N ALA A 602 11.29 11.92 39.87
CA ALA A 602 11.50 11.78 38.44
C ALA A 602 13.01 11.68 38.17
N ILE A 603 13.45 10.60 37.52
CA ILE A 603 14.86 10.36 37.17
C ILE A 603 15.00 10.40 35.65
N GLU A 604 15.75 11.37 35.15
CA GLU A 604 16.03 11.57 33.73
C GLU A 604 17.55 11.70 33.54
N LYS A 605 18.12 11.03 32.54
CA LYS A 605 19.57 11.12 32.30
C LYS A 605 19.94 12.26 31.36
N ASN A 606 19.01 12.67 30.49
CA ASN A 606 19.32 13.62 29.43
C ASN A 606 19.38 15.04 30.01
N PRO A 607 20.57 15.64 30.17
CA PRO A 607 20.72 16.93 30.85
C PRO A 607 19.98 18.07 30.14
N ASN A 608 19.76 17.95 28.82
CA ASN A 608 19.07 18.98 28.05
C ASN A 608 17.58 19.08 28.40
N VAL A 609 16.97 17.97 28.81
CA VAL A 609 15.54 17.88 29.13
C VAL A 609 15.27 18.35 30.56
N ILE A 610 16.25 18.20 31.45
CA ILE A 610 16.17 18.60 32.86
C ILE A 610 15.79 20.08 33.02
N ILE A 611 16.28 20.95 32.14
CA ILE A 611 15.94 22.38 32.13
C ILE A 611 14.43 22.57 31.97
N HIS A 612 13.83 21.86 31.01
CA HIS A 612 12.39 21.90 30.76
C HIS A 612 11.58 21.31 31.91
N LEU A 613 12.06 20.22 32.50
CA LEU A 613 11.42 19.60 33.67
C LEU A 613 11.42 20.54 34.88
N HIS A 614 12.52 21.25 35.17
CA HIS A 614 12.56 22.20 36.28
C HIS A 614 11.63 23.41 36.06
N GLU A 615 11.61 23.94 34.84
CA GLU A 615 10.68 25.01 34.48
C GLU A 615 9.22 24.57 34.66
N LYS A 616 8.88 23.38 34.16
CA LYS A 616 7.55 22.80 34.28
C LYS A 616 7.18 22.50 35.74
N ASN A 617 8.13 22.03 36.54
CA ASN A 617 7.93 21.79 37.96
C ASN A 617 7.59 23.08 38.72
N LYS A 618 8.30 24.16 38.40
CA LYS A 618 8.07 25.48 38.99
C LYS A 618 6.73 26.07 38.56
N ASN A 619 6.42 26.02 37.27
CA ASN A 619 5.30 26.74 36.67
C ASN A 619 3.97 25.97 36.73
N HIS A 620 4.02 24.63 36.68
CA HIS A 620 2.83 23.79 36.54
C HIS A 620 2.67 22.73 37.63
N TRP A 621 3.76 22.24 38.23
CA TRP A 621 3.69 21.19 39.25
C TRP A 621 3.86 21.70 40.68
N MET A 622 3.90 23.01 40.90
CA MET A 622 4.02 23.63 42.24
C MET A 622 5.23 23.12 43.05
N ASN A 623 6.34 22.83 42.36
CA ASN A 623 7.54 22.20 42.93
C ASN A 623 7.27 20.85 43.63
N LYS A 624 6.18 20.16 43.26
CA LYS A 624 5.77 18.90 43.88
C LYS A 624 6.68 17.72 43.54
N VAL A 625 7.34 17.78 42.38
CA VAL A 625 8.12 16.67 41.83
C VAL A 625 9.59 16.88 42.11
N LYS A 626 10.26 15.87 42.66
CA LYS A 626 11.71 15.89 42.77
C LYS A 626 12.34 15.37 41.47
N ILE A 627 13.08 16.22 40.78
CA ILE A 627 13.78 15.88 39.54
C ILE A 627 15.25 15.56 39.85
N LEU A 628 15.75 14.47 39.29
CA LEU A 628 17.14 14.02 39.40
C LEU A 628 17.74 13.81 38.01
N ASN A 629 18.85 14.49 37.74
CA ASN A 629 19.64 14.32 36.51
C ASN A 629 20.69 13.21 36.69
N GLN A 630 20.33 11.98 36.35
CA GLN A 630 21.23 10.82 36.46
C GLN A 630 20.71 9.63 35.65
N ASP A 631 21.60 8.68 35.40
CA ASP A 631 21.21 7.35 34.96
C ASP A 631 20.63 6.54 36.13
N ILE A 632 19.45 5.95 35.95
CA ILE A 632 18.76 5.17 36.98
C ILE A 632 19.58 3.96 37.47
N ARG A 633 20.46 3.42 36.62
CA ARG A 633 21.32 2.28 36.95
C ARG A 633 22.42 2.64 37.95
N ASN A 634 22.82 3.91 37.94
CA ASN A 634 23.85 4.45 38.81
C ASN A 634 23.27 5.06 40.10
N TRP A 635 21.94 5.11 40.22
CA TRP A 635 21.32 5.68 41.40
C TRP A 635 21.48 4.76 42.61
N ASN A 636 22.11 5.28 43.66
CA ASN A 636 22.39 4.56 44.90
C ASN A 636 21.29 4.71 45.97
N GLY A 637 20.16 5.33 45.63
CA GLY A 637 19.08 5.59 46.59
C GLY A 637 19.44 6.60 47.68
N LEU A 638 20.61 7.25 47.60
CA LEU A 638 20.93 8.35 48.50
C LEU A 638 20.18 9.58 48.03
N ILE A 639 19.24 9.99 48.85
CA ILE A 639 18.66 11.31 48.83
C ILE A 639 19.54 12.17 49.74
N ALA A 640 20.79 12.41 49.35
CA ALA A 640 21.63 13.35 50.09
C ALA A 640 21.07 14.76 49.85
N ASN A 641 20.69 15.45 50.92
CA ASN A 641 20.18 16.84 50.93
C ASN A 641 18.81 17.05 50.28
N LEU A 642 17.73 16.61 50.94
CA LEU A 642 16.40 17.14 50.66
C LEU A 642 15.83 17.83 51.89
N ASN A 643 15.61 19.13 51.75
CA ASN A 643 14.73 19.92 52.61
C ASN A 643 13.28 19.46 52.45
N PHE A 644 12.95 18.28 52.99
CA PHE A 644 11.62 18.03 53.54
C PHE A 644 11.79 18.12 55.06
N ASN A 645 12.00 19.34 55.55
CA ASN A 645 11.99 19.75 56.97
C ASN A 645 12.69 18.91 58.04
N ASP A 646 13.55 17.92 57.74
CA ASP A 646 14.36 17.26 58.77
C ASP A 646 15.71 16.78 58.24
N ASN A 647 16.75 17.06 59.04
CA ASN A 647 18.11 16.54 58.90
C ASN A 647 18.12 15.01 59.00
N ILE A 648 17.98 14.31 57.88
CA ILE A 648 18.26 12.87 57.81
C ILE A 648 19.27 12.62 56.69
N ILE A 649 20.56 12.69 57.07
CA ILE A 649 21.63 11.99 56.35
C ILE A 649 21.48 10.52 56.74
N ASN A 650 20.67 9.77 56.01
CA ASN A 650 20.73 8.31 55.93
C ASN A 650 19.94 7.88 54.70
N GLY A 651 20.48 6.93 53.93
CA GLY A 651 19.89 6.45 52.67
C GLY A 651 18.46 5.93 52.81
N PHE A 652 17.85 5.50 51.70
CA PHE A 652 16.55 4.82 51.69
C PHE A 652 16.48 3.76 52.81
N SER A 653 15.85 4.11 53.93
CA SER A 653 15.54 3.15 54.99
C SER A 653 14.41 2.24 54.50
N ASN A 654 14.18 1.10 55.16
CA ASN A 654 13.08 0.18 54.83
C ASN A 654 11.68 0.86 54.71
N ASN A 655 11.52 2.09 55.21
CA ASN A 655 10.27 2.85 55.19
C ASN A 655 10.09 3.76 53.95
N ASN A 656 11.08 3.88 53.06
CA ASN A 656 11.02 4.83 51.92
C ASN A 656 10.82 4.15 50.55
N LYS A 657 10.45 2.88 50.49
CA LYS A 657 10.33 2.12 49.23
C LYS A 657 9.28 2.71 48.27
N PHE A 658 9.47 2.50 46.97
CA PHE A 658 8.48 2.87 45.95
C PHE A 658 7.33 1.86 45.89
N HIS A 659 6.14 2.40 45.62
CA HIS A 659 4.89 1.64 45.49
C HIS A 659 4.34 1.70 44.06
N LEU A 660 4.77 2.69 43.28
CA LEU A 660 4.43 2.82 41.87
C LEU A 660 5.68 3.24 41.10
N ILE A 661 6.06 2.47 40.09
CA ILE A 661 7.14 2.81 39.16
C ILE A 661 6.58 2.91 37.75
N ILE A 662 6.80 4.05 37.11
CA ILE A 662 6.30 4.36 35.78
C ILE A 662 7.48 4.62 34.85
N SER A 663 7.47 4.04 33.66
CA SER A 663 8.48 4.26 32.64
C SER A 663 7.91 4.09 31.24
N GLU A 664 8.52 4.73 30.25
CA GLU A 664 8.26 4.52 28.82
C GLU A 664 9.62 4.44 28.12
N LEU A 665 10.21 3.24 28.19
CA LEU A 665 11.56 2.94 27.71
C LEU A 665 11.53 1.83 26.63
N LEU A 666 10.40 1.69 25.93
CA LEU A 666 10.13 0.58 25.01
C LEU A 666 10.50 0.98 23.58
N GLY A 667 11.30 0.14 22.94
CA GLY A 667 11.51 0.24 21.49
C GLY A 667 10.47 -0.55 20.69
N SER A 668 10.58 -0.52 19.37
CA SER A 668 9.66 -1.26 18.46
C SER A 668 9.68 -2.78 18.67
N PHE A 669 10.76 -3.33 19.23
CA PHE A 669 10.89 -4.75 19.60
C PHE A 669 10.81 -4.95 21.12
N GLY A 670 10.17 -4.02 21.84
CA GLY A 670 10.02 -4.02 23.29
C GLY A 670 11.33 -3.68 24.00
N CYS A 671 12.15 -4.70 24.27
CA CYS A 671 13.37 -4.58 25.08
C CYS A 671 14.58 -3.95 24.37
N ASN A 672 14.49 -3.66 23.06
CA ASN A 672 15.64 -3.20 22.27
C ASN A 672 16.16 -1.78 22.60
N GLU A 673 15.51 -1.09 23.55
CA GLU A 673 15.99 0.16 24.15
C GLU A 673 16.46 -0.02 25.61
N LEU A 674 16.71 -1.27 26.02
CA LEU A 674 17.28 -1.66 27.32
C LEU A 674 16.41 -1.30 28.53
N SER A 675 15.07 -1.37 28.34
CA SER A 675 14.10 -1.24 29.43
C SER A 675 14.35 -2.25 30.57
N PRO A 676 14.61 -3.55 30.34
CA PRO A 676 14.86 -4.50 31.43
C PRO A 676 16.02 -4.06 32.32
N GLU A 677 17.15 -3.69 31.73
CA GLU A 677 18.36 -3.29 32.45
C GLU A 677 18.18 -1.98 33.23
N CYS A 678 17.35 -1.06 32.71
CA CYS A 678 17.03 0.19 33.38
C CYS A 678 16.08 -0.01 34.56
N ILE A 679 15.07 -0.87 34.42
CA ILE A 679 14.06 -1.07 35.46
C ILE A 679 14.54 -2.04 36.53
N ASP A 680 15.35 -3.04 36.18
CA ASP A 680 15.92 -3.98 37.14
C ASP A 680 16.77 -3.29 38.22
N SER A 681 17.42 -2.17 37.90
CA SER A 681 18.17 -1.38 38.89
C SER A 681 17.28 -0.76 39.98
N THR A 682 15.99 -0.58 39.71
CA THR A 682 15.02 0.00 40.66
C THR A 682 14.55 -0.98 41.72
N THR A 683 14.69 -2.29 41.49
CA THR A 683 14.20 -3.37 42.37
C THR A 683 14.69 -3.20 43.82
N LYS A 684 15.93 -2.72 43.99
CA LYS A 684 16.56 -2.42 45.29
C LYS A 684 15.77 -1.40 46.13
N PHE A 685 15.01 -0.53 45.49
CA PHE A 685 14.26 0.57 46.12
C PHE A 685 12.74 0.33 46.13
N THR A 686 12.29 -0.86 45.72
CA THR A 686 10.87 -1.18 45.58
C THR A 686 10.30 -1.93 46.79
N ASP A 687 9.02 -1.70 47.06
CA ASP A 687 8.23 -2.58 47.92
C ASP A 687 7.82 -3.82 47.13
N LEU A 688 8.67 -4.85 47.16
CA LEU A 688 8.46 -6.10 46.42
C LEU A 688 7.09 -6.77 46.65
N LYS A 689 6.36 -6.41 47.72
CA LYS A 689 5.02 -6.96 47.98
C LYS A 689 3.89 -6.19 47.31
N ASN A 690 4.01 -4.87 47.23
CA ASN A 690 2.89 -3.98 46.85
C ASN A 690 3.25 -3.00 45.73
N CYS A 691 4.46 -3.05 45.18
CA CYS A 691 4.88 -2.13 44.13
C CYS A 691 4.27 -2.53 42.79
N ILE A 692 3.57 -1.59 42.17
CA ILE A 692 3.04 -1.74 40.82
C ILE A 692 4.03 -1.12 39.83
N PHE A 693 4.31 -1.85 38.76
CA PHE A 693 5.12 -1.35 37.64
C PHE A 693 4.22 -1.04 36.46
N ILE A 694 4.46 0.11 35.82
CA ILE A 694 3.83 0.51 34.56
C ILE A 694 4.96 0.80 33.56
N PRO A 695 5.10 0.00 32.48
CA PRO A 695 4.33 -1.21 32.17
C PRO A 695 4.63 -2.37 33.13
N GLN A 696 3.63 -3.23 33.38
CA GLN A 696 3.81 -4.44 34.21
C GLN A 696 4.54 -5.54 33.44
N SER A 697 4.27 -5.66 32.14
CA SER A 697 4.92 -6.61 31.24
C SER A 697 4.84 -6.11 29.80
N TYR A 698 5.71 -6.64 28.94
CA TYR A 698 5.67 -6.48 27.50
C TYR A 698 6.22 -7.73 26.83
N SER A 699 5.82 -7.98 25.58
CA SER A 699 6.25 -9.15 24.83
C SER A 699 6.61 -8.75 23.40
N SER A 700 7.74 -9.24 22.91
CA SER A 700 8.18 -9.02 21.54
C SER A 700 7.57 -10.07 20.63
N TYR A 701 7.12 -9.66 19.44
CA TYR A 701 6.56 -10.55 18.44
C TYR A 701 7.41 -10.51 17.18
N ILE A 702 7.52 -11.67 16.53
CA ILE A 702 8.17 -11.83 15.23
C ILE A 702 7.17 -12.43 14.24
N ALA A 703 7.20 -11.96 13.00
CA ALA A 703 6.45 -12.54 11.91
C ALA A 703 7.35 -12.58 10.67
N PRO A 704 7.42 -13.72 9.95
CA PRO A 704 8.11 -13.77 8.68
C PRO A 704 7.36 -12.87 7.68
N VAL A 705 8.12 -12.05 6.95
CA VAL A 705 7.59 -11.14 5.92
C VAL A 705 8.36 -11.32 4.62
N ILE A 706 7.69 -11.04 3.50
CA ILE A 706 8.31 -11.03 2.17
C ILE A 706 8.30 -9.61 1.61
N SER A 707 9.50 -9.04 1.42
CA SER A 707 9.64 -7.70 0.85
C SER A 707 10.82 -7.63 -0.11
N PRO A 708 10.59 -7.88 -1.41
CA PRO A 708 11.56 -7.64 -2.47
C PRO A 708 12.18 -6.25 -2.41
N GLN A 709 11.34 -5.24 -2.16
CA GLN A 709 11.77 -3.85 -2.09
C GLN A 709 12.69 -3.59 -0.91
N LEU A 710 12.42 -4.16 0.28
CA LEU A 710 13.29 -4.01 1.44
C LEU A 710 14.62 -4.74 1.24
N TYR A 711 14.58 -5.98 0.74
CA TYR A 711 15.79 -6.75 0.42
C TYR A 711 16.68 -5.96 -0.54
N LYS A 712 16.08 -5.44 -1.62
CA LYS A 712 16.73 -4.55 -2.60
C LYS A 712 17.34 -3.33 -1.93
N LYS A 713 16.67 -2.68 -0.96
CA LYS A 713 17.22 -1.50 -0.27
C LYS A 713 18.45 -1.82 0.59
N ILE A 714 18.45 -2.98 1.24
CA ILE A 714 19.58 -3.41 2.09
C ILE A 714 20.74 -3.88 1.19
N SER A 715 20.47 -4.60 0.11
CA SER A 715 21.50 -5.14 -0.79
C SER A 715 22.33 -4.06 -1.47
N ILE A 716 21.77 -2.87 -1.69
CA ILE A 716 22.46 -1.71 -2.30
C ILE A 716 23.70 -1.29 -1.51
N PHE A 717 23.70 -1.46 -0.20
CA PHE A 717 24.85 -1.07 0.62
C PHE A 717 26.09 -1.95 0.34
N ASN A 718 25.92 -3.10 -0.34
CA ASN A 718 26.97 -4.09 -0.57
C ASN A 718 27.74 -4.47 0.72
N ASP A 719 27.05 -4.39 1.85
CA ASP A 719 27.57 -4.60 3.19
C ASP A 719 26.71 -5.64 3.89
N PHE A 720 27.22 -6.87 3.98
CA PHE A 720 26.54 -7.98 4.61
C PHE A 720 26.24 -7.72 6.09
N SER A 721 27.01 -6.87 6.78
CA SER A 721 26.74 -6.52 8.18
C SER A 721 25.40 -5.82 8.35
N LYS A 722 24.86 -5.16 7.32
CA LYS A 722 23.52 -4.56 7.36
C LYS A 722 22.43 -5.59 7.55
N PHE A 723 22.56 -6.80 7.00
CA PHE A 723 21.58 -7.88 7.22
C PHE A 723 21.58 -8.42 8.65
N HIS A 724 22.61 -8.13 9.44
CA HIS A 724 22.69 -8.51 10.86
C HIS A 724 22.13 -7.43 11.80
N ASN A 725 21.64 -6.30 11.28
CA ASN A 725 21.11 -5.20 12.06
C ASN A 725 19.57 -5.14 11.99
N MET A 726 18.96 -4.69 13.08
CA MET A 726 17.54 -4.36 13.12
C MET A 726 17.33 -2.92 12.63
N PHE A 727 16.31 -2.71 11.80
CA PHE A 727 15.90 -1.38 11.34
C PHE A 727 14.42 -1.18 11.66
N PRO A 728 14.02 -0.10 12.35
CA PRO A 728 12.64 0.33 12.36
C PRO A 728 12.27 0.63 10.92
N PHE A 729 11.34 -0.16 10.42
CA PHE A 729 10.85 -0.04 9.06
C PHE A 729 9.33 -0.08 9.12
N LYS A 730 8.72 0.85 8.41
CA LYS A 730 7.27 0.82 8.26
C LYS A 730 6.90 -0.12 7.14
N TYR A 731 6.49 -1.32 7.52
CA TYR A 731 5.97 -2.32 6.59
C TYR A 731 4.53 -1.94 6.22
N PHE A 732 4.33 -1.47 4.99
CA PHE A 732 2.99 -1.29 4.42
C PHE A 732 2.50 -2.67 4.00
N GLN A 733 1.68 -3.27 4.86
CA GLN A 733 1.03 -4.54 4.55
C GLN A 733 -0.16 -4.33 3.65
#